data_AF-A0A9X0CQH3-F1
#
_entry.id   AF-A0A9X0CQH3-F1
#
_cell.length_a   1.000
_cell.length_b   1.000
_cell.length_c   1.000
_cell.angle_alpha   90.00
_cell.angle_beta   90.00
_cell.angle_gamma   90.00
#
_symmetry.space_group_name_H-M   'P 1'
#
loop_
_entity.id
_entity.type
_entity.pdbx_description
1 polymer ?
#
loop_
_entity_poly.entity_id
_entity_poly.type
_entity_poly.pdbx_seq_one_letter_code
_entity_poly.pdbx_strand_id
1 'polypeptide(L)'
;MENEEETREPEREKTKGKKRRRKNPKESSYFKCFYDSDYLVLKGFCFFIYGAYGGFIPYLPLYFKQLFLGASYAGIIIGIRPLIQCIGAPFWGVLADRYHAGKVIFLGSVIAWIVKAFFLLAVRPQNQHCIEMYMNSTANVSYVYAYDLWNTEAKDQVKWLVLPLDHPIIIEKNKVAVVSTQDLKADVTQGDSLPREVLKKSEPVENRTKRKPQASLEKHRSLDESKLTVKRRRDERSVHSLIEHQRRNLRNKTKQNQVLDHGKREKKIPPALKRNKPLSATLNLEITHTVKVYNEELGTEIQYITEIDTYEIDYMFVMFTLIIIVGEFLESPTYALSDASLLKRLGEDREYYGRIRMWGSLGWAVAAAMVGLIINYSTFKLCQVPQNNYIIAFYIFVGFVAAAFVNGLWFRFSYEEEKKLEDIGKVAPMLLNLRHMSFLVATLYTGFCYGILVHFVNWYIDDIGGSSAIMGAAGAAREIAALIMFAMSTSALQALGNVNTMVFCLLSYIICFICYSILDDPWMAVALEVVDGGTYGLVWSNCVNYMSNVGLKLGVMDTTQGILQGIFWGLGNGGGTMISGALIESFGLTDTFRAFAIAGAVVLALLVLAQYTASLLENREKTRQEYELLSDSDESKSEVGEVMKEPSEENTSSKIKE
;
A
#
# COMPACT_ATOMS: atom_id res chain seq x y z
N MET A 1 -21.49 43.71 -71.33
CA MET A 1 -20.41 44.52 -70.76
C MET A 1 -19.66 43.59 -69.82
N GLU A 2 -18.87 42.67 -70.40
CA GLU A 2 -17.42 42.84 -70.68
C GLU A 2 -16.64 42.92 -69.36
N ASN A 3 -15.99 41.82 -68.96
CA ASN A 3 -14.59 41.47 -69.26
C ASN A 3 -13.61 42.52 -68.75
N GLU A 4 -12.72 42.14 -67.84
CA GLU A 4 -11.27 42.18 -68.10
C GLU A 4 -10.47 41.48 -66.98
N GLU A 5 -9.83 40.37 -67.37
CA GLU A 5 -8.58 39.89 -66.81
C GLU A 5 -7.48 40.92 -67.10
N GLU A 6 -6.59 41.18 -66.14
CA GLU A 6 -5.25 41.69 -66.47
C GLU A 6 -4.20 40.80 -65.81
N THR A 7 -3.52 40.02 -66.65
CA THR A 7 -2.32 39.25 -66.38
C THR A 7 -1.09 40.10 -66.74
N ARG A 8 -0.14 40.28 -65.81
CA ARG A 8 1.28 40.55 -66.12
C ARG A 8 2.21 39.90 -65.10
N GLU A 9 2.96 38.90 -65.56
CA GLU A 9 4.26 38.46 -65.02
C GLU A 9 5.40 39.39 -65.53
N PRO A 10 6.70 39.19 -65.21
CA PRO A 10 7.35 39.02 -63.91
C PRO A 10 8.57 39.96 -63.75
N GLU A 11 8.86 40.49 -62.56
CA GLU A 11 10.19 41.07 -62.27
C GLU A 11 10.96 40.20 -61.26
N ARG A 12 11.98 39.51 -61.79
CA ARG A 12 13.09 38.97 -61.03
C ARG A 12 13.99 40.13 -60.59
N GLU A 13 14.09 40.37 -59.29
CA GLU A 13 15.35 40.85 -58.74
C GLU A 13 15.75 40.14 -57.44
N LYS A 14 17.06 39.95 -57.36
CA LYS A 14 17.78 38.91 -56.63
C LYS A 14 18.07 39.34 -55.18
N THR A 15 17.76 38.43 -54.26
CA THR A 15 18.54 38.07 -53.04
C THR A 15 19.23 39.17 -52.24
N LYS A 16 18.83 39.31 -50.96
CA LYS A 16 19.78 39.25 -49.84
C LYS A 16 19.11 38.61 -48.62
N GLY A 17 19.73 37.56 -48.13
CA GLY A 17 19.15 36.58 -47.22
C GLY A 17 18.87 37.09 -45.81
N LYS A 18 17.69 36.71 -45.32
CA LYS A 18 17.49 36.32 -43.92
C LYS A 18 16.78 34.98 -43.94
N LYS A 19 17.53 33.89 -43.76
CA LYS A 19 16.98 32.57 -43.40
C LYS A 19 16.25 32.72 -42.06
N ARG A 20 14.97 33.13 -42.09
CA ARG A 20 14.04 32.86 -41.00
C ARG A 20 13.84 31.35 -41.00
N ARG A 21 14.53 30.65 -40.09
CA ARG A 21 14.18 29.28 -39.71
C ARG A 21 12.68 29.28 -39.37
N ARG A 22 11.86 28.71 -40.26
CA ARG A 22 10.50 28.28 -39.92
C ARG A 22 10.69 27.23 -38.82
N LYS A 23 10.55 27.64 -37.55
CA LYS A 23 10.40 26.69 -36.45
C LYS A 23 9.12 25.90 -36.72
N ASN A 24 9.20 24.58 -36.65
CA ASN A 24 8.02 23.73 -36.67
C ASN A 24 7.04 24.20 -35.58
N PRO A 25 5.73 24.40 -35.87
CA PRO A 25 4.75 24.79 -34.87
C PRO A 25 4.71 23.83 -33.66
N LYS A 26 4.99 22.54 -33.91
CA LYS A 26 5.04 21.49 -32.88
C LYS A 26 6.21 21.62 -31.89
N GLU A 27 7.38 22.10 -32.31
CA GLU A 27 8.54 22.30 -31.40
C GLU A 27 8.38 23.56 -30.53
N SER A 28 7.76 24.61 -31.07
CA SER A 28 7.47 25.83 -30.30
C SER A 28 6.39 25.61 -29.23
N SER A 29 5.48 24.64 -29.44
CA SER A 29 4.45 24.26 -28.47
C SER A 29 5.02 23.47 -27.28
N TYR A 30 6.06 22.68 -27.52
CA TYR A 30 6.65 21.78 -26.53
C TYR A 30 7.24 22.51 -25.31
N PHE A 31 7.92 23.65 -25.54
CA PHE A 31 8.49 24.47 -24.48
C PHE A 31 7.50 25.45 -23.84
N LYS A 32 6.46 25.88 -24.57
CA LYS A 32 5.46 26.82 -24.07
C LYS A 32 4.65 26.23 -22.90
N CYS A 33 4.39 24.91 -22.95
CA CYS A 33 3.68 24.17 -21.91
C CYS A 33 4.41 24.12 -20.54
N PHE A 34 5.75 24.19 -20.50
CA PHE A 34 6.47 24.24 -19.23
C PHE A 34 6.22 25.56 -18.48
N TYR A 35 5.95 26.64 -19.20
CA TYR A 35 5.87 28.01 -18.68
C TYR A 35 4.47 28.63 -18.72
N ASP A 36 3.45 27.95 -19.24
CA ASP A 36 2.09 28.52 -19.28
C ASP A 36 1.54 28.70 -17.87
N SER A 37 1.38 29.97 -17.49
CA SER A 37 0.92 30.43 -16.18
C SER A 37 -0.50 29.93 -15.86
N ASP A 38 -1.31 29.70 -16.90
CA ASP A 38 -2.72 29.31 -16.78
C ASP A 38 -2.93 27.93 -16.13
N TYR A 39 -1.95 27.03 -16.23
CA TYR A 39 -2.01 25.66 -15.68
C TYR A 39 -1.15 25.46 -14.43
N LEU A 40 -0.49 26.51 -13.94
CA LEU A 40 0.41 26.42 -12.79
C LEU A 40 -0.34 25.98 -11.52
N VAL A 41 -1.57 26.47 -11.34
CA VAL A 41 -2.47 26.07 -10.26
C VAL A 41 -2.70 24.56 -10.31
N LEU A 42 -3.14 24.02 -11.45
CA LEU A 42 -3.42 22.59 -11.62
C LEU A 42 -2.19 21.71 -11.36
N LYS A 43 -1.02 22.11 -11.89
CA LYS A 43 0.26 21.41 -11.64
C LYS A 43 0.61 21.42 -10.15
N GLY A 44 0.45 22.57 -9.48
CA GLY A 44 0.70 22.73 -8.05
C GLY A 44 -0.23 21.87 -7.19
N PHE A 45 -1.54 21.87 -7.50
CA PHE A 45 -2.50 21.02 -6.82
C PHE A 45 -2.13 19.53 -6.95
N CYS A 46 -1.86 19.05 -8.17
CA CYS A 46 -1.43 17.67 -8.39
C CYS A 46 -0.16 17.34 -7.58
N PHE A 47 0.84 18.22 -7.61
CA PHE A 47 2.06 18.02 -6.84
C PHE A 47 1.78 17.87 -5.33
N PHE A 48 0.98 18.76 -4.73
CA PHE A 48 0.72 18.72 -3.30
C PHE A 48 -0.19 17.56 -2.88
N ILE A 49 -1.26 17.27 -3.63
CA ILE A 49 -2.21 16.22 -3.23
C ILE A 49 -1.60 14.80 -3.36
N TYR A 50 -0.84 14.56 -4.43
CA TYR A 50 -0.13 13.27 -4.59
C TYR A 50 1.12 13.20 -3.71
N GLY A 51 1.75 14.33 -3.40
CA GLY A 51 2.80 14.40 -2.38
C GLY A 51 2.29 14.01 -0.99
N ALA A 52 1.12 14.52 -0.58
CA ALA A 52 0.48 14.09 0.66
C ALA A 52 0.29 12.58 0.69
N TYR A 53 -0.29 12.01 -0.37
CA TYR A 53 -0.54 10.57 -0.47
C TYR A 53 0.77 9.76 -0.42
N GLY A 54 1.77 10.13 -1.23
CA GLY A 54 3.05 9.42 -1.31
C GLY A 54 3.89 9.48 -0.03
N GLY A 55 3.79 10.57 0.72
CA GLY A 55 4.45 10.73 2.03
C GLY A 55 3.73 10.05 3.19
N PHE A 56 2.48 9.61 3.02
CA PHE A 56 1.65 9.12 4.13
C PHE A 56 1.32 7.64 4.03
N ILE A 57 0.87 7.19 2.86
CA ILE A 57 0.27 5.87 2.66
C ILE A 57 1.24 4.72 2.96
N PRO A 58 2.52 4.78 2.53
CA PRO A 58 3.47 3.70 2.81
C PRO A 58 3.87 3.62 4.30
N TYR A 59 3.61 4.66 5.10
CA TYR A 59 3.95 4.73 6.52
C TYR A 59 2.74 4.50 7.45
N LEU A 60 1.52 4.57 6.93
CA LEU A 60 0.31 4.30 7.70
C LEU A 60 0.28 2.87 8.31
N PRO A 61 0.61 1.79 7.58
CA PRO A 61 0.74 0.46 8.18
C PRO A 61 1.78 0.42 9.30
N LEU A 62 2.92 1.09 9.12
CA LEU A 62 3.98 1.17 10.13
C LEU A 62 3.54 1.94 11.37
N TYR A 63 2.72 2.97 11.22
CA TYR A 63 2.09 3.65 12.35
C TYR A 63 1.16 2.71 13.14
N PHE A 64 0.34 1.91 12.46
CA PHE A 64 -0.50 0.90 13.14
C PHE A 64 0.36 -0.18 13.81
N LYS A 65 1.44 -0.63 13.16
CA LYS A 65 2.43 -1.52 13.76
C LYS A 65 3.05 -0.92 15.03
N GLN A 66 3.38 0.37 15.01
CA GLN A 66 3.93 1.10 16.17
C GLN A 66 2.95 1.13 17.35
N LEU A 67 1.63 1.15 17.07
CA LEU A 67 0.56 1.05 18.07
C LEU A 67 0.22 -0.40 18.48
N PHE A 68 1.01 -1.38 18.02
CA PHE A 68 0.84 -2.81 18.26
C PHE A 68 -0.42 -3.41 17.63
N LEU A 69 -1.00 -2.76 16.61
CA LEU A 69 -2.02 -3.41 15.79
C LEU A 69 -1.36 -4.45 14.88
N GLY A 70 -1.87 -5.67 14.91
CA GLY A 70 -1.43 -6.75 14.04
C GLY A 70 -1.62 -6.44 12.55
N ALA A 71 -0.95 -7.19 11.69
CA ALA A 71 -1.00 -7.03 10.24
C ALA A 71 -2.42 -7.29 9.69
N SER A 72 -3.21 -8.15 10.34
CA SER A 72 -4.62 -8.36 9.99
C SER A 72 -5.46 -7.11 10.19
N TYR A 73 -5.31 -6.42 11.32
CA TYR A 73 -6.03 -5.19 11.62
C TYR A 73 -5.60 -4.06 10.69
N ALA A 74 -4.30 -3.88 10.48
CA ALA A 74 -3.78 -2.90 9.51
C ALA A 74 -4.29 -3.19 8.08
N GLY A 75 -4.29 -4.46 7.66
CA GLY A 75 -4.76 -4.88 6.34
C GLY A 75 -6.24 -4.58 6.11
N ILE A 76 -7.10 -4.81 7.11
CA ILE A 76 -8.53 -4.48 7.05
C ILE A 76 -8.75 -2.96 6.99
N ILE A 77 -8.10 -2.20 7.88
CA ILE A 77 -8.24 -0.75 7.93
C ILE A 77 -7.78 -0.10 6.62
N ILE A 78 -6.69 -0.57 6.02
CA ILE A 78 -6.15 0.02 4.80
C ILE A 78 -6.91 -0.48 3.57
N GLY A 79 -7.26 -1.77 3.52
CA GLY A 79 -7.93 -2.37 2.38
C GLY A 79 -9.38 -1.95 2.18
N ILE A 80 -10.07 -1.48 3.23
CA ILE A 80 -11.44 -0.95 3.09
C ILE A 80 -11.48 0.39 2.35
N ARG A 81 -10.38 1.13 2.34
CA ARG A 81 -10.29 2.49 1.75
C ARG A 81 -10.66 2.52 0.27
N PRO A 82 -10.01 1.74 -0.62
CA PRO A 82 -10.37 1.76 -2.03
C PRO A 82 -11.77 1.23 -2.31
N LEU A 83 -12.30 0.30 -1.48
CA LEU A 83 -13.69 -0.17 -1.62
C LEU A 83 -14.70 0.96 -1.40
N ILE A 84 -14.45 1.80 -0.39
CA ILE A 84 -15.29 2.95 -0.08
C ILE A 84 -15.15 4.02 -1.16
N GLN A 85 -13.93 4.29 -1.64
CA GLN A 85 -13.71 5.23 -2.73
C GLN A 85 -14.45 4.81 -4.02
N CYS A 86 -14.50 3.50 -4.31
CA CYS A 86 -15.24 2.96 -5.45
C CYS A 86 -16.74 3.30 -5.42
N ILE A 87 -17.33 3.42 -4.23
CA ILE A 87 -18.75 3.75 -4.04
C ILE A 87 -18.93 5.27 -3.87
N GLY A 88 -18.04 5.92 -3.12
CA GLY A 88 -18.11 7.34 -2.80
C GLY A 88 -17.90 8.24 -4.00
N ALA A 89 -16.91 7.95 -4.86
CA ALA A 89 -16.60 8.78 -6.02
C ALA A 89 -17.80 9.00 -6.97
N PRO A 90 -18.53 7.95 -7.43
CA PRO A 90 -19.71 8.15 -8.26
C PRO A 90 -20.86 8.83 -7.49
N PHE A 91 -21.06 8.51 -6.21
CA PHE A 91 -22.09 9.13 -5.38
C PHE A 91 -21.92 10.66 -5.31
N TRP A 92 -20.71 11.11 -4.96
CA TRP A 92 -20.42 12.54 -4.86
C TRP A 92 -20.33 13.23 -6.23
N GLY A 93 -19.93 12.50 -7.28
CA GLY A 93 -19.96 13.00 -8.65
C GLY A 93 -21.38 13.38 -9.09
N VAL A 94 -22.35 12.47 -8.91
CA VAL A 94 -23.77 12.73 -9.21
C VAL A 94 -24.32 13.89 -8.38
N LEU A 95 -23.95 13.96 -7.10
CA LEU A 95 -24.39 15.04 -6.21
C LEU A 95 -23.83 16.41 -6.63
N ALA A 96 -22.56 16.45 -7.02
CA ALA A 96 -21.87 17.64 -7.47
C ALA A 96 -22.49 18.20 -8.75
N ASP A 97 -22.86 17.33 -9.68
CA ASP A 97 -23.50 17.71 -10.94
C ASP A 97 -24.94 18.18 -10.70
N ARG A 98 -25.74 17.44 -9.92
CA ARG A 98 -27.16 17.75 -9.65
C ARG A 98 -27.38 19.09 -8.96
N TYR A 99 -26.51 19.45 -8.01
CA TYR A 99 -26.65 20.68 -7.23
C TYR A 99 -25.74 21.81 -7.71
N HIS A 100 -24.99 21.62 -8.81
CA HIS A 100 -23.96 22.56 -9.28
C HIS A 100 -23.00 23.02 -8.18
N ALA A 101 -22.68 22.11 -7.25
CA ALA A 101 -21.94 22.37 -6.02
C ALA A 101 -20.55 21.73 -6.01
N GLY A 102 -20.05 21.30 -7.17
CA GLY A 102 -18.75 20.63 -7.34
C GLY A 102 -17.57 21.32 -6.67
N LYS A 103 -17.46 22.66 -6.75
CA LYS A 103 -16.38 23.38 -6.05
C LYS A 103 -16.47 23.27 -4.52
N VAL A 104 -17.67 23.34 -3.97
CA VAL A 104 -17.90 23.27 -2.51
C VAL A 104 -17.62 21.86 -2.02
N ILE A 105 -18.12 20.85 -2.74
CA ILE A 105 -17.89 19.42 -2.41
C ILE A 105 -16.39 19.10 -2.49
N PHE A 106 -15.70 19.56 -3.53
CA PHE A 106 -14.25 19.39 -3.67
C PHE A 106 -13.44 20.06 -2.54
N LEU A 107 -13.74 21.31 -2.20
CA LEU A 107 -13.02 21.98 -1.10
C LEU A 107 -13.34 21.33 0.26
N GLY A 108 -14.60 20.93 0.47
CA GLY A 108 -15.02 20.18 1.66
C GLY A 108 -14.32 18.83 1.77
N SER A 109 -14.14 18.11 0.66
CA SER A 109 -13.44 16.83 0.66
C SER A 109 -11.96 16.99 0.97
N VAL A 110 -11.27 18.02 0.47
CA VAL A 110 -9.87 18.32 0.84
C VAL A 110 -9.75 18.68 2.33
N ILE A 111 -10.71 19.39 2.92
CA ILE A 111 -10.73 19.63 4.38
C ILE A 111 -10.92 18.33 5.15
N ALA A 112 -11.73 17.39 4.64
CA ALA A 112 -11.93 16.10 5.27
C ALA A 112 -10.62 15.30 5.43
N TRP A 113 -9.66 15.40 4.49
CA TRP A 113 -8.31 14.82 4.61
C TRP A 113 -7.59 15.30 5.88
N ILE A 114 -7.65 16.60 6.15
CA ILE A 114 -7.02 17.22 7.34
C ILE A 114 -7.73 16.76 8.61
N VAL A 115 -9.05 16.83 8.61
CA VAL A 115 -9.89 16.44 9.76
C VAL A 115 -9.66 14.97 10.11
N LYS A 116 -9.69 14.07 9.12
CA LYS A 116 -9.40 12.64 9.30
C LYS A 116 -8.02 12.42 9.91
N ALA A 117 -6.99 13.10 9.44
CA ALA A 117 -5.63 12.97 10.00
C ALA A 117 -5.58 13.34 11.48
N PHE A 118 -6.25 14.43 11.90
CA PHE A 118 -6.32 14.79 13.31
C PHE A 118 -7.13 13.80 14.15
N PHE A 119 -8.23 13.27 13.63
CA PHE A 119 -8.99 12.22 14.32
C PHE A 119 -8.19 10.93 14.49
N LEU A 120 -7.42 10.51 13.47
CA LEU A 120 -6.51 9.37 13.58
C LEU A 120 -5.46 9.61 14.66
N LEU A 121 -4.86 10.82 14.73
CA LEU A 121 -3.87 11.16 15.75
C LEU A 121 -4.44 11.27 17.18
N ALA A 122 -5.75 11.55 17.30
CA ALA A 122 -6.44 11.66 18.58
C ALA A 122 -6.64 10.28 19.25
N VAL A 123 -6.69 9.21 18.45
CA VAL A 123 -6.72 7.84 18.97
C VAL A 123 -5.32 7.51 19.48
N ARG A 124 -5.16 7.50 20.80
CA ARG A 124 -3.91 7.09 21.47
C ARG A 124 -4.19 6.03 22.53
N PRO A 125 -3.29 5.04 22.68
CA PRO A 125 -3.34 4.12 23.80
C PRO A 125 -3.12 4.87 25.11
N GLN A 126 -3.85 4.46 26.15
CA GLN A 126 -3.84 5.02 27.50
C GLN A 126 -3.39 4.00 28.56
N ASN A 127 -3.49 2.70 28.28
CA ASN A 127 -3.27 1.64 29.28
C ASN A 127 -2.14 0.67 28.91
N GLN A 128 -1.16 1.11 28.11
CA GLN A 128 0.02 0.31 27.79
C GLN A 128 1.16 0.64 28.75
N HIS A 129 1.87 -0.40 29.23
CA HIS A 129 2.87 -0.25 30.28
C HIS A 129 4.24 -0.82 29.86
N CYS A 130 5.30 -0.12 30.24
CA CYS A 130 6.65 -0.67 30.27
C CYS A 130 7.01 -1.02 31.71
N ILE A 131 7.43 -2.27 31.92
CA ILE A 131 7.83 -2.79 33.22
C ILE A 131 9.35 -2.96 33.21
N GLU A 132 10.02 -2.24 34.07
CA GLU A 132 11.43 -2.42 34.37
C GLU A 132 11.59 -3.34 35.58
N MET A 133 12.37 -4.40 35.42
CA MET A 133 12.61 -5.41 36.44
C MET A 133 14.10 -5.62 36.67
N TYR A 134 14.50 -5.49 37.91
CA TYR A 134 15.86 -5.78 38.39
C TYR A 134 15.80 -6.94 39.37
N MET A 135 16.61 -7.98 39.16
CA MET A 135 16.67 -9.15 40.02
C MET A 135 17.97 -9.16 40.83
N ASN A 136 17.86 -9.19 42.15
CA ASN A 136 18.98 -9.40 43.05
C ASN A 136 18.94 -10.82 43.63
N SER A 137 19.72 -11.72 43.03
CA SER A 137 19.83 -13.12 43.45
C SER A 137 20.47 -13.29 44.84
N THR A 138 21.29 -12.34 45.29
CA THR A 138 21.91 -12.41 46.63
C THR A 138 20.92 -12.09 47.75
N ALA A 139 19.94 -11.22 47.46
CA ALA A 139 18.91 -10.82 48.40
C ALA A 139 17.58 -11.58 48.24
N ASN A 140 17.47 -12.50 47.25
CA ASN A 140 16.22 -13.18 46.87
C ASN A 140 15.03 -12.22 46.59
N VAL A 141 15.33 -11.05 46.03
CA VAL A 141 14.36 -9.96 45.82
C VAL A 141 14.41 -9.47 44.37
N SER A 142 13.24 -9.14 43.84
CA SER A 142 13.05 -8.47 42.56
C SER A 142 12.47 -7.07 42.78
N TYR A 143 13.04 -6.08 42.10
CA TYR A 143 12.58 -4.71 42.08
C TYR A 143 11.84 -4.47 40.78
N VAL A 144 10.62 -3.98 40.87
CA VAL A 144 9.73 -3.79 39.72
C VAL A 144 9.26 -2.35 39.69
N TYR A 145 9.41 -1.71 38.54
CA TYR A 145 8.89 -0.39 38.27
C TYR A 145 8.09 -0.42 36.97
N ALA A 146 6.86 0.09 37.00
CA ALA A 146 6.02 0.17 35.81
C ALA A 146 5.67 1.62 35.52
N TYR A 147 5.75 1.99 34.25
CA TYR A 147 5.37 3.31 33.77
C TYR A 147 4.58 3.22 32.47
N ASP A 148 3.84 4.27 32.16
CA ASP A 148 3.09 4.41 30.91
C ASP A 148 4.06 4.37 29.73
N LEU A 149 3.81 3.45 28.81
CA LEU A 149 4.65 3.17 27.66
C LEU A 149 4.81 4.39 26.73
N TRP A 150 3.78 5.25 26.67
CA TRP A 150 3.72 6.39 25.75
C TRP A 150 4.00 7.73 26.42
N ASN A 151 4.15 7.75 27.74
CA ASN A 151 4.49 8.93 28.51
C ASN A 151 5.90 8.82 29.09
N THR A 152 6.89 9.30 28.34
CA THR A 152 8.31 9.28 28.72
C THR A 152 8.69 10.34 29.76
N GLU A 153 7.78 11.25 30.10
CA GLU A 153 7.93 12.16 31.23
C GLU A 153 7.57 11.43 32.52
N ALA A 154 8.52 10.63 33.03
CA ALA A 154 8.43 10.07 34.37
C ALA A 154 8.19 11.21 35.37
N LYS A 155 6.99 11.27 35.93
CA LYS A 155 6.67 12.16 37.06
C LYS A 155 7.68 11.88 38.19
N ASP A 156 8.13 12.93 38.87
CA ASP A 156 9.29 13.01 39.77
C ASP A 156 9.33 12.09 41.01
N GLN A 157 8.52 11.02 41.08
CA GLN A 157 8.62 9.99 42.12
C GLN A 157 8.45 8.58 41.54
N VAL A 158 9.59 7.96 41.22
CA VAL A 158 9.70 6.54 40.85
C VAL A 158 9.38 5.69 42.08
N LYS A 159 8.23 5.01 42.10
CA LYS A 159 7.85 4.07 43.19
C LYS A 159 8.18 2.64 42.75
N TRP A 160 9.34 2.15 43.19
CA TRP A 160 9.74 0.76 43.03
C TRP A 160 8.95 -0.14 43.98
N LEU A 161 8.45 -1.25 43.46
CA LEU A 161 7.93 -2.34 44.28
C LEU A 161 9.02 -3.40 44.48
N VAL A 162 9.08 -3.92 45.70
CA VAL A 162 10.05 -4.93 46.13
C VAL A 162 9.29 -6.21 46.37
N LEU A 163 9.59 -7.25 45.58
CA LEU A 163 8.89 -8.54 45.60
C LEU A 163 9.88 -9.68 45.84
N PRO A 164 9.50 -10.74 46.58
CA PRO A 164 10.33 -11.95 46.60
C PRO A 164 10.48 -12.53 45.19
N LEU A 165 11.61 -13.20 44.93
CA LEU A 165 11.88 -13.83 43.63
C LEU A 165 10.72 -14.76 43.20
N ASP A 166 10.39 -14.77 41.90
CA ASP A 166 9.38 -15.62 41.27
C ASP A 166 7.89 -15.36 41.62
N HIS A 167 7.55 -14.22 42.22
CA HIS A 167 6.14 -13.84 42.39
C HIS A 167 5.47 -13.35 41.09
N PRO A 168 4.22 -13.78 40.80
CA PRO A 168 3.47 -13.29 39.66
C PRO A 168 3.08 -11.81 39.85
N ILE A 169 3.45 -11.00 38.87
CA ILE A 169 3.18 -9.56 38.82
C ILE A 169 1.91 -9.34 37.99
N ILE A 170 0.97 -8.55 38.49
CA ILE A 170 -0.18 -8.06 37.73
C ILE A 170 -0.18 -6.53 37.84
N ILE A 171 -0.44 -5.80 36.76
CA ILE A 171 -0.54 -4.34 36.80
C ILE A 171 -2.00 -3.94 36.62
N GLU A 172 -2.55 -3.21 37.59
CA GLU A 172 -3.91 -2.73 37.55
C GLU A 172 -3.90 -1.19 37.61
N LYS A 173 -4.24 -0.53 36.49
CA LYS A 173 -4.44 0.94 36.40
C LYS A 173 -3.26 1.76 36.97
N ASN A 174 -2.06 1.59 36.42
CA ASN A 174 -0.83 2.26 36.88
C ASN A 174 -0.40 1.92 38.34
N LYS A 175 -0.94 0.84 38.92
CA LYS A 175 -0.47 0.28 40.19
C LYS A 175 -0.07 -1.17 39.96
N VAL A 176 1.17 -1.50 40.27
CA VAL A 176 1.61 -2.90 40.29
C VAL A 176 0.91 -3.57 41.49
N ALA A 177 0.02 -4.51 41.20
CA ALA A 177 -0.71 -5.31 42.16
C ALA A 177 -0.09 -6.71 42.23
N VAL A 178 0.43 -7.08 43.39
CA VAL A 178 0.96 -8.42 43.64
C VAL A 178 -0.23 -9.36 43.86
N VAL A 179 -0.28 -10.48 43.14
CA VAL A 179 -1.23 -11.54 43.51
C VAL A 179 -0.76 -12.14 44.82
N SER A 180 -1.40 -11.74 45.92
CA SER A 180 -1.24 -12.42 47.19
C SER A 180 -1.85 -13.82 47.05
N THR A 181 -1.00 -14.84 46.88
CA THR A 181 -1.29 -16.13 47.49
C THR A 181 -1.24 -15.88 49.00
N GLN A 182 -2.35 -16.15 49.68
CA GLN A 182 -2.52 -15.84 51.10
C GLN A 182 -1.33 -16.33 51.96
N ASP A 183 -1.02 -15.50 52.96
CA ASP A 183 -0.10 -15.69 54.09
C ASP A 183 1.41 -15.48 53.86
N LEU A 184 1.81 -14.20 53.84
CA LEU A 184 3.10 -13.79 54.42
C LEU A 184 2.83 -12.76 55.52
N LYS A 185 2.63 -13.30 56.74
CA LYS A 185 2.78 -12.53 57.96
C LYS A 185 4.26 -12.27 58.23
N ALA A 186 4.50 -11.02 58.64
CA ALA A 186 5.53 -10.56 59.57
C ALA A 186 6.98 -10.39 59.09
N ASP A 187 7.45 -9.17 59.39
CA ASP A 187 8.81 -8.73 59.68
C ASP A 187 9.86 -8.76 58.56
N VAL A 188 9.96 -7.62 57.86
CA VAL A 188 11.27 -7.04 57.55
C VAL A 188 11.35 -5.70 58.25
N THR A 189 12.01 -5.72 59.40
CA THR A 189 12.45 -4.57 60.18
C THR A 189 13.25 -3.61 59.29
N GLN A 190 13.02 -2.31 59.54
CA GLN A 190 13.80 -1.19 59.04
C GLN A 190 15.31 -1.44 59.10
N GLY A 191 16.01 -1.16 58.01
CA GLY A 191 17.47 -1.11 58.00
C GLY A 191 18.08 -1.40 56.65
N ASP A 192 17.85 -0.50 55.67
CA ASP A 192 18.89 0.00 54.77
C ASP A 192 18.23 0.95 53.77
N SER A 193 18.40 2.25 54.04
CA SER A 193 18.07 3.28 53.08
C SER A 193 18.94 3.08 51.84
N LEU A 194 18.31 2.88 50.67
CA LEU A 194 19.00 3.09 49.39
C LEU A 194 19.69 4.47 49.44
N PRO A 195 20.94 4.59 48.95
CA PRO A 195 21.59 5.88 48.86
C PRO A 195 20.70 6.84 48.07
N ARG A 196 20.38 8.00 48.65
CA ARG A 196 19.54 9.04 48.02
C ARG A 196 20.10 9.57 46.68
N GLU A 197 21.31 9.15 46.28
CA GLU A 197 21.95 9.47 45.00
C GLU A 197 21.56 8.52 43.85
N VAL A 198 20.89 7.38 44.10
CA VAL A 198 20.44 6.43 43.05
C VAL A 198 19.18 6.96 42.30
N LEU A 199 18.64 8.11 42.72
CA LEU A 199 17.38 8.69 42.24
C LEU A 199 17.58 9.91 41.31
N LYS A 200 18.56 9.89 40.41
CA LYS A 200 18.61 10.86 39.31
C LYS A 200 18.35 10.18 37.97
N LYS A 201 17.38 10.75 37.25
CA LYS A 201 17.09 10.55 35.83
C LYS A 201 18.41 10.35 35.07
N SER A 202 18.54 9.26 34.32
CA SER A 202 19.62 9.10 33.35
C SER A 202 19.38 10.07 32.18
N GLU A 203 19.80 11.32 32.34
CA GLU A 203 20.01 12.21 31.19
C GLU A 203 21.30 11.79 30.46
N PRO A 204 21.33 11.88 29.12
CA PRO A 204 22.53 11.55 28.36
C PRO A 204 23.66 12.51 28.72
N VAL A 205 24.85 11.95 28.94
CA VAL A 205 26.07 12.69 29.27
C VAL A 205 26.43 13.65 28.12
N GLU A 206 26.03 14.91 28.23
CA GLU A 206 26.52 15.99 27.37
C GLU A 206 27.71 16.67 28.06
N ASN A 207 28.89 16.50 27.46
CA ASN A 207 30.16 17.00 27.97
C ASN A 207 30.16 18.53 28.16
N ARG A 208 30.22 18.99 29.41
CA ARG A 208 30.72 20.34 29.75
C ARG A 208 31.71 20.27 30.89
N THR A 209 32.96 19.97 30.56
CA THR A 209 34.11 20.33 31.39
C THR A 209 34.38 21.83 31.28
N LYS A 210 34.23 22.56 32.40
CA LYS A 210 34.98 23.79 32.65
C LYS A 210 35.47 23.81 34.09
N ARG A 211 36.74 23.42 34.28
CA ARG A 211 37.77 24.29 34.86
C ARG A 211 39.17 23.73 34.59
N LYS A 212 40.09 24.68 34.39
CA LYS A 212 41.39 24.65 33.69
C LYS A 212 42.43 23.67 34.25
N PRO A 213 43.41 23.24 33.43
CA PRO A 213 44.63 22.57 33.87
C PRO A 213 45.74 23.58 34.20
N GLN A 214 46.66 23.20 35.08
CA GLN A 214 47.96 23.86 35.26
C GLN A 214 49.04 22.77 35.12
N ALA A 215 49.95 23.00 34.16
CA ALA A 215 51.26 22.36 33.96
C ALA A 215 51.25 20.82 33.73
N SER A 216 52.04 20.17 32.89
CA SER A 216 53.05 20.51 31.87
C SER A 216 53.65 19.15 31.50
N LEU A 217 53.65 18.73 30.23
CA LEU A 217 54.78 18.09 29.51
C LEU A 217 54.28 17.33 28.27
N GLU A 218 54.88 17.67 27.14
CA GLU A 218 54.79 17.00 25.85
C GLU A 218 55.43 15.60 25.88
N LYS A 219 54.81 14.61 25.21
CA LYS A 219 55.42 13.93 24.06
C LYS A 219 54.45 12.97 23.35
N HIS A 220 54.48 13.04 22.02
CA HIS A 220 53.80 12.17 21.06
C HIS A 220 53.94 10.67 21.33
N ARG A 221 52.83 9.93 21.18
CA ARG A 221 52.78 8.64 20.47
C ARG A 221 51.35 8.28 20.04
N SER A 222 51.21 8.02 18.75
CA SER A 222 50.08 7.32 18.11
C SER A 222 49.85 5.93 18.71
N LEU A 223 48.59 5.53 18.94
CA LEU A 223 48.01 4.24 18.52
C LEU A 223 46.60 3.96 19.11
N ASP A 224 45.77 3.41 18.23
CA ASP A 224 44.70 2.43 18.45
C ASP A 224 43.30 2.85 18.95
N GLU A 225 42.39 3.06 18.00
CA GLU A 225 40.92 2.92 18.13
C GLU A 225 40.49 1.44 18.25
N SER A 226 41.28 0.59 18.89
CA SER A 226 41.00 -0.84 19.05
C SER A 226 40.86 -1.23 20.52
N LYS A 227 39.88 -0.64 21.24
CA LYS A 227 39.45 -1.12 22.58
C LYS A 227 38.10 -0.55 23.04
N LEU A 228 37.09 -0.63 22.18
CA LEU A 228 35.68 -0.66 22.59
C LEU A 228 35.13 -2.02 22.18
N THR A 229 35.46 -3.04 22.98
CA THR A 229 34.93 -4.39 22.80
C THR A 229 33.49 -4.45 23.30
N VAL A 230 32.56 -4.01 22.46
CA VAL A 230 31.21 -4.59 22.44
C VAL A 230 31.38 -6.05 22.03
N LYS A 231 31.09 -6.97 22.94
CA LYS A 231 31.17 -8.41 22.68
C LYS A 231 30.01 -8.80 21.76
N ARG A 232 30.20 -8.55 20.46
CA ARG A 232 29.29 -8.86 19.36
C ARG A 232 29.30 -10.39 19.15
N ARG A 233 28.51 -11.13 19.93
CA ARG A 233 28.22 -12.53 19.60
C ARG A 233 27.24 -12.55 18.43
N ARG A 234 27.72 -13.08 17.30
CA ARG A 234 26.92 -13.56 16.18
C ARG A 234 25.99 -14.66 16.68
N ASP A 235 24.73 -14.31 16.88
CA ASP A 235 23.59 -15.22 16.81
C ASP A 235 22.38 -14.38 16.36
N GLU A 236 22.51 -13.72 15.21
CA GLU A 236 21.37 -13.21 14.46
C GLU A 236 20.67 -14.42 13.81
N ARG A 237 19.81 -15.08 14.59
CA ARG A 237 18.64 -15.75 14.01
C ARG A 237 17.49 -14.79 14.19
N SER A 238 16.85 -14.44 13.08
CA SER A 238 15.68 -13.58 13.02
C SER A 238 14.71 -13.89 14.17
N VAL A 239 14.36 -12.84 14.92
CA VAL A 239 13.46 -12.88 16.10
C VAL A 239 12.11 -13.55 15.75
N HIS A 240 11.71 -13.49 14.49
CA HIS A 240 10.54 -14.16 13.93
C HIS A 240 10.67 -15.70 13.81
N SER A 241 11.88 -16.24 13.62
CA SER A 241 12.13 -17.69 13.54
C SER A 241 12.00 -18.39 14.90
N LEU A 242 12.28 -17.67 16.00
CA LEU A 242 12.09 -18.17 17.36
C LEU A 242 10.60 -18.24 17.74
N ILE A 243 9.80 -17.29 17.25
CA ILE A 243 8.34 -17.25 17.41
C ILE A 243 7.68 -18.41 16.64
N GLU A 244 8.13 -18.69 15.41
CA GLU A 244 7.67 -19.87 14.67
C GLU A 244 8.06 -21.19 15.33
N HIS A 245 9.28 -21.29 15.86
CA HIS A 245 9.75 -22.48 16.55
C HIS A 245 8.96 -22.76 17.83
N GLN A 246 8.60 -21.71 18.58
CA GLN A 246 7.71 -21.83 19.75
C GLN A 246 6.25 -22.16 19.37
N ARG A 247 5.70 -21.55 18.31
CA ARG A 247 4.33 -21.89 17.81
C ARG A 247 4.23 -23.34 17.33
N ARG A 248 5.27 -23.89 16.68
CA ARG A 248 5.34 -25.33 16.28
C ARG A 248 5.39 -26.27 17.49
N ASN A 249 6.12 -25.91 18.54
CA ASN A 249 6.17 -26.69 19.77
C ASN A 249 4.84 -26.69 20.55
N LEU A 250 4.10 -25.58 20.53
CA LEU A 250 2.73 -25.52 21.06
C LEU A 250 1.75 -26.39 20.27
N ARG A 251 1.81 -26.40 18.93
CA ARG A 251 0.96 -27.28 18.09
C ARG A 251 1.21 -28.78 18.32
N ASN A 252 2.47 -29.17 18.55
CA ASN A 252 2.82 -30.57 18.83
C ASN A 252 2.33 -31.02 20.21
N LYS A 253 2.35 -30.13 21.22
CA LYS A 253 1.74 -30.40 22.54
C LYS A 253 0.22 -30.59 22.47
N THR A 254 -0.48 -29.83 21.62
CA THR A 254 -1.94 -29.98 21.47
C THR A 254 -2.33 -31.29 20.76
N LYS A 255 -1.51 -31.78 19.83
CA LYS A 255 -1.72 -33.10 19.17
C LYS A 255 -1.41 -34.28 20.09
N GLN A 256 -0.45 -34.13 21.00
CA GLN A 256 -0.07 -35.19 21.95
C GLN A 256 -1.11 -35.38 23.07
N ASN A 257 -1.86 -34.33 23.41
CA ASN A 257 -2.96 -34.38 24.39
C ASN A 257 -4.29 -34.93 23.85
N GLN A 258 -4.42 -35.18 22.54
CA GLN A 258 -5.62 -35.78 21.94
C GLN A 258 -5.54 -37.31 21.77
N VAL A 259 -4.40 -37.94 22.10
CA VAL A 259 -4.18 -39.39 21.88
C VAL A 259 -4.30 -40.22 23.17
N LEU A 260 -4.51 -39.59 24.33
CA LEU A 260 -4.59 -40.26 25.63
C LEU A 260 -5.95 -40.00 26.31
N ASP A 261 -7.04 -40.44 25.70
CA ASP A 261 -8.30 -40.62 26.44
C ASP A 261 -9.04 -41.89 25.98
N HIS A 262 -8.58 -43.04 26.47
CA HIS A 262 -9.42 -44.23 26.55
C HIS A 262 -9.11 -45.06 27.80
N GLY A 263 -9.97 -44.91 28.80
CA GLY A 263 -10.38 -46.00 29.69
C GLY A 263 -9.82 -45.98 31.12
N LYS A 264 -10.63 -45.52 32.09
CA LYS A 264 -11.20 -46.35 33.18
C LYS A 264 -12.00 -45.53 34.19
N ARG A 265 -13.04 -46.18 34.72
CA ARG A 265 -14.14 -45.67 35.57
C ARG A 265 -13.74 -45.30 37.02
N GLU A 266 -14.40 -44.24 37.48
CA GLU A 266 -14.95 -43.94 38.82
C GLU A 266 -14.08 -43.91 40.09
N LYS A 267 -14.09 -42.76 40.78
CA LYS A 267 -14.70 -42.61 42.13
C LYS A 267 -14.97 -41.12 42.46
N LYS A 268 -16.18 -40.85 42.96
CA LYS A 268 -16.72 -39.52 43.36
C LYS A 268 -16.03 -38.97 44.62
N ILE A 269 -15.71 -37.67 44.62
CA ILE A 269 -15.45 -36.81 45.79
C ILE A 269 -16.24 -35.50 45.57
N PRO A 270 -16.86 -34.85 46.60
CA PRO A 270 -17.89 -33.83 46.41
C PRO A 270 -17.39 -32.46 45.90
N PRO A 271 -18.28 -31.58 45.41
CA PRO A 271 -17.91 -30.32 44.77
C PRO A 271 -17.73 -29.20 45.78
N ALA A 272 -16.49 -28.79 46.04
CA ALA A 272 -16.23 -27.51 46.70
C ALA A 272 -14.94 -26.89 46.13
N LEU A 273 -15.02 -25.58 45.86
CA LEU A 273 -14.00 -24.69 45.28
C LEU A 273 -13.83 -24.71 43.74
N LYS A 274 -14.93 -24.37 43.05
CA LYS A 274 -14.83 -23.40 41.94
C LYS A 274 -14.45 -22.02 42.51
N ARG A 275 -13.20 -21.60 42.39
CA ARG A 275 -12.76 -20.23 42.06
C ARG A 275 -11.25 -20.14 42.16
N ASN A 276 -10.61 -19.92 41.00
CA ASN A 276 -9.59 -18.90 40.77
C ASN A 276 -9.02 -19.20 39.38
N LYS A 277 -9.70 -18.73 38.33
CA LYS A 277 -8.95 -18.39 37.12
C LYS A 277 -7.93 -17.33 37.54
N PRO A 278 -6.66 -17.40 37.12
CA PRO A 278 -5.70 -16.33 37.40
C PRO A 278 -6.30 -15.02 36.89
N LEU A 279 -6.19 -13.95 37.70
CA LEU A 279 -6.79 -12.65 37.39
C LEU A 279 -6.26 -12.08 36.07
N SER A 280 -5.06 -12.48 35.62
CA SER A 280 -4.52 -12.19 34.29
C SER A 280 -5.37 -12.76 33.14
N ALA A 281 -6.00 -13.92 33.32
CA ALA A 281 -6.98 -14.49 32.39
C ALA A 281 -8.36 -13.82 32.46
N THR A 282 -8.54 -12.88 33.38
CA THR A 282 -9.75 -12.03 33.48
C THR A 282 -9.51 -10.65 32.85
N LEU A 283 -8.25 -10.24 32.68
CA LEU A 283 -7.82 -8.96 32.11
C LEU A 283 -7.23 -9.07 30.67
N ASN A 284 -7.06 -10.27 30.10
CA ASN A 284 -6.57 -10.50 28.73
C ASN A 284 -5.32 -9.65 28.34
N LEU A 285 -4.33 -9.59 29.23
CA LEU A 285 -3.07 -8.87 28.99
C LEU A 285 -2.09 -9.77 28.23
N GLU A 286 -1.44 -9.24 27.18
CA GLU A 286 -0.41 -9.96 26.41
C GLU A 286 0.97 -9.33 26.66
N ILE A 287 1.96 -10.18 27.02
CA ILE A 287 3.37 -9.79 27.12
C ILE A 287 3.99 -9.90 25.74
N THR A 288 4.31 -8.77 25.11
CA THR A 288 4.70 -8.75 23.69
C THR A 288 6.21 -8.78 23.50
N HIS A 289 6.97 -8.13 24.39
CA HIS A 289 8.42 -8.01 24.23
C HIS A 289 9.17 -7.96 25.56
N THR A 290 10.33 -8.61 25.63
CA THR A 290 11.24 -8.56 26.78
C THR A 290 12.66 -8.29 26.30
N VAL A 291 13.23 -7.16 26.74
CA VAL A 291 14.61 -6.77 26.45
C VAL A 291 15.43 -6.90 27.71
N LYS A 292 16.60 -7.53 27.62
CA LYS A 292 17.56 -7.60 28.73
C LYS A 292 18.73 -6.66 28.43
N VAL A 293 18.99 -5.72 29.33
CA VAL A 293 20.12 -4.79 29.23
C VAL A 293 21.01 -5.00 30.44
N TYR A 294 22.29 -5.27 30.20
CA TYR A 294 23.26 -5.33 31.29
C TYR A 294 23.59 -3.92 31.76
N ASN A 295 23.38 -3.65 33.05
CA ASN A 295 23.76 -2.38 33.65
C ASN A 295 25.10 -2.55 34.38
N GLU A 296 26.13 -1.84 33.90
CA GLU A 296 27.49 -1.90 34.46
C GLU A 296 27.58 -1.36 35.89
N GLU A 297 26.73 -0.40 36.25
CA GLU A 297 26.72 0.22 37.59
C GLU A 297 26.12 -0.71 38.65
N LEU A 298 25.10 -1.49 38.26
CA LEU A 298 24.43 -2.46 39.13
C LEU A 298 25.06 -3.86 39.05
N GLY A 299 25.92 -4.11 38.07
CA GLY A 299 26.56 -5.41 37.84
C GLY A 299 25.59 -6.52 37.41
N THR A 300 24.41 -6.18 36.89
CA THR A 300 23.28 -7.11 36.68
C THR A 300 22.49 -6.82 35.41
N GLU A 301 21.75 -7.81 34.93
CA GLU A 301 20.77 -7.64 33.84
C GLU A 301 19.45 -7.04 34.34
N ILE A 302 19.04 -5.93 33.74
CA ILE A 302 17.70 -5.33 33.89
C ILE A 302 16.83 -5.86 32.75
N GLN A 303 15.62 -6.31 33.07
CA GLN A 303 14.63 -6.76 32.10
C GLN A 303 13.57 -5.67 31.90
N TYR A 304 13.32 -5.30 30.65
CA TYR A 304 12.25 -4.40 30.25
C TYR A 304 11.16 -5.22 29.56
N ILE A 305 9.96 -5.23 30.11
CA ILE A 305 8.82 -6.00 29.62
C ILE A 305 7.76 -5.02 29.13
N THR A 306 7.32 -5.19 27.88
CA THR A 306 6.19 -4.43 27.32
C THR A 306 4.91 -5.21 27.55
N GLU A 307 3.98 -4.61 28.29
CA GLU A 307 2.66 -5.17 28.58
C GLU A 307 1.59 -4.38 27.82
N ILE A 308 0.75 -5.11 27.08
CA ILE A 308 -0.24 -4.53 26.19
C ILE A 308 -1.62 -5.07 26.52
N ASP A 309 -2.58 -4.14 26.65
CA ASP A 309 -4.00 -4.45 26.79
C ASP A 309 -4.62 -4.74 25.42
N THR A 310 -5.02 -5.99 25.21
CA THR A 310 -5.64 -6.45 23.95
C THR A 310 -7.01 -5.81 23.71
N TYR A 311 -7.76 -5.47 24.76
CA TYR A 311 -9.05 -4.79 24.62
C TYR A 311 -8.88 -3.37 24.09
N GLU A 312 -7.81 -2.69 24.50
CA GLU A 312 -7.46 -1.37 23.99
C GLU A 312 -7.07 -1.43 22.51
N ILE A 313 -6.34 -2.46 22.07
CA ILE A 313 -6.04 -2.69 20.65
C ILE A 313 -7.33 -2.87 19.85
N ASP A 314 -8.24 -3.73 20.32
CA ASP A 314 -9.52 -3.98 19.64
C ASP A 314 -10.38 -2.71 19.56
N TYR A 315 -10.41 -1.91 20.64
CA TYR A 315 -11.08 -0.62 20.66
C TYR A 315 -10.46 0.36 19.66
N MET A 316 -9.14 0.48 19.63
CA MET A 316 -8.41 1.31 18.67
C MET A 316 -8.71 0.86 17.23
N PHE A 317 -8.71 -0.44 16.96
CA PHE A 317 -9.05 -0.99 15.65
C PHE A 317 -10.44 -0.55 15.19
N VAL A 318 -11.46 -0.66 16.05
CA VAL A 318 -12.82 -0.21 15.72
C VAL A 318 -12.85 1.31 15.47
N MET A 319 -12.20 2.10 16.32
CA MET A 319 -12.15 3.56 16.14
C MET A 319 -11.46 3.96 14.83
N PHE A 320 -10.28 3.39 14.54
CA PHE A 320 -9.58 3.64 13.29
C PHE A 320 -10.41 3.23 12.07
N THR A 321 -11.07 2.08 12.14
CA THR A 321 -11.93 1.59 11.06
C THR A 321 -13.08 2.56 10.81
N LEU A 322 -13.78 3.03 11.85
CA LEU A 322 -14.87 3.99 11.71
C LEU A 322 -14.40 5.34 11.15
N ILE A 323 -13.28 5.87 11.66
CA ILE A 323 -12.69 7.13 11.18
C ILE A 323 -12.30 7.01 9.71
N ILE A 324 -11.68 5.89 9.32
CA ILE A 324 -11.31 5.63 7.94
C ILE A 324 -12.55 5.48 7.06
N ILE A 325 -13.59 4.76 7.50
CA ILE A 325 -14.81 4.59 6.69
C ILE A 325 -15.45 5.94 6.37
N VAL A 326 -15.70 6.74 7.41
CA VAL A 326 -16.35 8.05 7.26
C VAL A 326 -15.43 9.01 6.52
N GLY A 327 -14.14 9.04 6.86
CA GLY A 327 -13.15 9.91 6.23
C GLY A 327 -12.99 9.62 4.75
N GLU A 328 -12.73 8.37 4.35
CA GLU A 328 -12.56 8.01 2.94
C GLU A 328 -13.80 8.28 2.09
N PHE A 329 -15.00 8.09 2.66
CA PHE A 329 -16.23 8.43 1.97
C PHE A 329 -16.31 9.94 1.69
N LEU A 330 -16.02 10.79 2.67
CA LEU A 330 -16.02 12.26 2.52
C LEU A 330 -14.90 12.76 1.60
N GLU A 331 -13.79 12.04 1.54
CA GLU A 331 -12.59 12.39 0.78
C GLU A 331 -12.60 11.92 -0.68
N SER A 332 -13.42 10.90 -0.98
CA SER A 332 -13.49 10.26 -2.30
C SER A 332 -13.70 11.20 -3.51
N PRO A 333 -14.46 12.31 -3.45
CA PRO A 333 -14.62 13.17 -4.62
C PRO A 333 -13.38 14.01 -4.97
N THR A 334 -12.39 14.12 -4.08
CA THR A 334 -11.22 14.98 -4.30
C THR A 334 -10.53 14.68 -5.64
N TYR A 335 -10.25 13.41 -5.94
CA TYR A 335 -9.57 13.01 -7.17
C TYR A 335 -10.50 13.06 -8.39
N ALA A 336 -11.72 12.53 -8.27
CA ALA A 336 -12.66 12.47 -9.37
C ALA A 336 -13.05 13.87 -9.87
N LEU A 337 -13.35 14.79 -8.94
CA LEU A 337 -13.71 16.17 -9.27
C LEU A 337 -12.51 16.98 -9.75
N SER A 338 -11.31 16.76 -9.20
CA SER A 338 -10.10 17.43 -9.71
C SER A 338 -9.82 17.03 -11.15
N ASP A 339 -9.88 15.74 -11.47
CA ASP A 339 -9.58 15.24 -12.81
C ASP A 339 -10.67 15.64 -13.81
N ALA A 340 -11.94 15.57 -13.42
CA ALA A 340 -13.05 16.04 -14.24
C ALA A 340 -12.91 17.55 -14.56
N SER A 341 -12.60 18.37 -13.55
CA SER A 341 -12.40 19.82 -13.75
C SER A 341 -11.20 20.12 -14.64
N LEU A 342 -10.11 19.36 -14.50
CA LEU A 342 -8.89 19.49 -15.30
C LEU A 342 -9.17 19.13 -16.77
N LEU A 343 -9.77 17.96 -17.03
CA LEU A 343 -10.10 17.50 -18.37
C LEU A 343 -11.06 18.48 -19.07
N LYS A 344 -12.01 19.03 -18.33
CA LYS A 344 -12.96 20.01 -18.86
C LYS A 344 -12.27 21.32 -19.25
N ARG A 345 -11.29 21.76 -18.47
CA ARG A 345 -10.51 22.97 -18.77
C ARG A 345 -9.53 22.77 -19.94
N LEU A 346 -9.04 21.55 -20.13
CA LEU A 346 -8.19 21.20 -21.27
C LEU A 346 -8.97 21.18 -22.59
N GLY A 347 -10.26 20.84 -22.60
CA GLY A 347 -11.09 20.91 -23.80
C GLY A 347 -10.55 20.04 -24.95
N GLU A 348 -10.06 20.67 -26.02
CA GLU A 348 -9.41 20.04 -27.17
C GLU A 348 -7.94 19.64 -26.90
N ASP A 349 -7.29 20.29 -25.93
CA ASP A 349 -5.89 20.11 -25.55
C ASP A 349 -5.67 18.91 -24.59
N ARG A 350 -6.46 17.82 -24.73
CA ARG A 350 -6.41 16.66 -23.81
C ARG A 350 -5.05 15.96 -23.78
N GLU A 351 -4.24 16.11 -24.83
CA GLU A 351 -2.87 15.59 -24.91
C GLU A 351 -1.97 16.13 -23.77
N TYR A 352 -2.29 17.29 -23.20
CA TYR A 352 -1.54 17.88 -22.09
C TYR A 352 -1.92 17.34 -20.70
N TYR A 353 -3.02 16.57 -20.58
CA TYR A 353 -3.46 15.97 -19.32
C TYR A 353 -2.35 15.17 -18.65
N GLY A 354 -1.71 14.28 -19.42
CA GLY A 354 -0.61 13.44 -18.93
C GLY A 354 0.54 14.29 -18.37
N ARG A 355 0.90 15.39 -19.05
CA ARG A 355 1.98 16.29 -18.61
C ARG A 355 1.67 17.03 -17.31
N ILE A 356 0.40 17.36 -17.07
CA ILE A 356 -0.02 17.96 -15.80
C ILE A 356 0.02 16.89 -14.70
N ARG A 357 -0.49 15.69 -14.99
CA ARG A 357 -0.50 14.57 -14.04
C ARG A 357 0.89 14.11 -13.61
N MET A 358 1.92 14.27 -14.46
CA MET A 358 3.33 14.00 -14.13
C MET A 358 3.81 14.77 -12.90
N TRP A 359 3.29 15.99 -12.65
CA TRP A 359 3.62 16.76 -11.44
C TRP A 359 3.15 16.07 -10.17
N GLY A 360 2.09 15.26 -10.24
CA GLY A 360 1.64 14.41 -9.14
C GLY A 360 2.65 13.31 -8.82
N SER A 361 3.17 12.59 -9.81
CA SER A 361 4.21 11.57 -9.60
C SER A 361 5.49 12.18 -9.05
N LEU A 362 5.87 13.37 -9.51
CA LEU A 362 6.99 14.12 -8.93
C LEU A 362 6.74 14.47 -7.46
N GLY A 363 5.54 14.96 -7.13
CA GLY A 363 5.15 15.24 -5.76
C GLY A 363 5.22 14.02 -4.85
N TRP A 364 4.74 12.87 -5.34
CA TRP A 364 4.85 11.59 -4.63
C TRP A 364 6.29 11.22 -4.33
N ALA A 365 7.16 11.19 -5.36
CA ALA A 365 8.54 10.76 -5.21
C ALA A 365 9.33 11.67 -4.24
N VAL A 366 9.13 12.99 -4.36
CA VAL A 366 9.76 13.98 -3.46
C VAL A 366 9.26 13.80 -2.02
N ALA A 367 7.95 13.68 -1.81
CA ALA A 367 7.38 13.55 -0.48
C ALA A 367 7.77 12.22 0.18
N ALA A 368 7.76 11.10 -0.55
CA ALA A 368 8.16 9.78 -0.03
C ALA A 368 9.61 9.79 0.48
N ALA A 369 10.53 10.35 -0.32
CA ALA A 369 11.94 10.48 0.08
C ALA A 369 12.11 11.44 1.26
N MET A 370 11.43 12.60 1.23
CA MET A 370 11.51 13.61 2.29
C MET A 370 11.00 13.06 3.63
N VAL A 371 9.83 12.41 3.65
CA VAL A 371 9.26 11.83 4.87
C VAL A 371 10.18 10.73 5.43
N GLY A 372 10.69 9.85 4.57
CA GLY A 372 11.61 8.79 5.00
C GLY A 372 12.88 9.31 5.65
N LEU A 373 13.46 10.39 5.09
CA LEU A 373 14.63 11.05 5.66
C LEU A 373 14.32 11.72 7.01
N ILE A 374 13.21 12.44 7.12
CA ILE A 374 12.85 13.12 8.38
C ILE A 374 12.60 12.09 9.48
N ILE A 375 11.84 11.03 9.19
CA ILE A 375 11.55 9.96 10.15
C ILE A 375 12.84 9.30 10.65
N ASN A 376 13.82 9.10 9.76
CA ASN A 376 15.11 8.51 10.11
C ASN A 376 15.90 9.33 11.15
N TYR A 377 15.71 10.65 11.20
CA TYR A 377 16.35 11.51 12.22
C TYR A 377 15.50 11.71 13.48
N SER A 378 14.20 11.45 13.41
CA SER A 378 13.27 11.61 14.52
C SER A 378 12.93 10.27 15.16
N THR A 379 13.77 9.84 16.09
CA THR A 379 13.54 8.63 16.89
C THR A 379 13.09 8.99 18.30
N PHE A 380 12.30 8.11 18.90
CA PHE A 380 11.94 8.18 20.32
C PHE A 380 12.22 6.83 20.98
N LYS A 381 12.40 6.81 22.30
CA LYS A 381 12.67 5.56 23.03
C LYS A 381 11.35 5.00 23.54
N LEU A 382 11.00 3.80 23.08
CA LEU A 382 9.86 3.03 23.55
C LEU A 382 10.38 1.89 24.44
N CYS A 383 10.17 1.97 25.76
CA CYS A 383 10.69 0.99 26.73
C CYS A 383 12.21 0.71 26.56
N GLN A 384 12.99 1.80 26.43
CA GLN A 384 14.45 1.83 26.13
C GLN A 384 14.88 1.38 24.73
N VAL A 385 13.97 0.93 23.87
CA VAL A 385 14.29 0.58 22.47
C VAL A 385 14.09 1.81 21.59
N PRO A 386 15.10 2.24 20.79
CA PRO A 386 14.91 3.31 19.83
C PRO A 386 13.93 2.89 18.74
N GLN A 387 12.89 3.68 18.54
CA GLN A 387 11.84 3.47 17.54
C GLN A 387 11.69 4.72 16.67
N ASN A 388 11.32 4.53 15.41
CA ASN A 388 11.04 5.62 14.48
C ASN A 388 9.72 6.31 14.84
N ASN A 389 9.67 7.64 14.78
CA ASN A 389 8.44 8.38 15.07
C ASN A 389 7.56 8.56 13.82
N TYR A 390 6.67 7.61 13.55
CA TYR A 390 5.78 7.66 12.37
C TYR A 390 4.69 8.74 12.46
N ILE A 391 4.47 9.39 13.62
CA ILE A 391 3.53 10.51 13.77
C ILE A 391 3.91 11.69 12.85
N ILE A 392 5.20 11.86 12.56
CA ILE A 392 5.69 12.96 11.72
C ILE A 392 5.14 12.88 10.29
N ALA A 393 4.86 11.67 9.78
CA ALA A 393 4.21 11.50 8.49
C ALA A 393 2.84 12.20 8.44
N PHE A 394 2.08 12.21 9.54
CA PHE A 394 0.78 12.89 9.62
C PHE A 394 0.92 14.41 9.58
N TYR A 395 1.91 14.99 10.25
CA TYR A 395 2.12 16.45 10.21
C TYR A 395 2.55 16.92 8.83
N ILE A 396 3.45 16.18 8.18
CA ILE A 396 3.87 16.47 6.81
C ILE A 396 2.67 16.33 5.86
N PHE A 397 1.89 15.26 6.00
CA PHE A 397 0.66 15.03 5.25
C PHE A 397 -0.31 16.22 5.36
N VAL A 398 -0.62 16.67 6.58
CA VAL A 398 -1.49 17.84 6.81
C VAL A 398 -0.92 19.09 6.14
N GLY A 399 0.39 19.31 6.19
CA GLY A 399 1.06 20.42 5.51
C GLY A 399 0.89 20.39 3.99
N PHE A 400 1.07 19.23 3.36
CA PHE A 400 0.85 19.06 1.92
C PHE A 400 -0.62 19.23 1.54
N VAL A 401 -1.55 18.66 2.30
CA VAL A 401 -3.00 18.82 2.05
C VAL A 401 -3.43 20.28 2.23
N ALA A 402 -2.91 20.99 3.23
CA ALA A 402 -3.19 22.42 3.42
C ALA A 402 -2.68 23.25 2.23
N ALA A 403 -1.50 22.95 1.71
CA ALA A 403 -0.98 23.57 0.49
C ALA A 403 -1.86 23.25 -0.73
N ALA A 404 -2.34 22.00 -0.86
CA ALA A 404 -3.28 21.60 -1.90
C ALA A 404 -4.63 22.33 -1.77
N PHE A 405 -5.15 22.50 -0.54
CA PHE A 405 -6.38 23.26 -0.29
C PHE A 405 -6.25 24.71 -0.73
N VAL A 406 -5.18 25.39 -0.29
CA VAL A 406 -4.89 26.77 -0.68
C VAL A 406 -4.83 26.87 -2.21
N ASN A 407 -4.10 25.97 -2.87
CA ASN A 407 -4.04 25.94 -4.33
C ASN A 407 -5.41 25.68 -4.98
N GLY A 408 -6.20 24.78 -4.40
CA GLY A 408 -7.57 24.42 -4.81
C GLY A 408 -8.56 25.59 -4.73
N LEU A 409 -8.32 26.63 -3.93
CA LEU A 409 -9.19 27.82 -3.89
C LEU A 409 -9.27 28.52 -5.26
N TRP A 410 -8.19 28.47 -6.04
CA TRP A 410 -8.13 29.02 -7.40
C TRP A 410 -8.68 28.08 -8.47
N PHE A 411 -9.13 26.87 -8.13
CA PHE A 411 -9.81 26.00 -9.09
C PHE A 411 -11.14 26.62 -9.52
N ARG A 412 -11.39 26.58 -10.83
CA ARG A 412 -12.65 27.00 -11.45
C ARG A 412 -13.38 25.75 -11.92
N PHE A 413 -14.59 25.56 -11.39
CA PHE A 413 -15.50 24.51 -11.82
C PHE A 413 -16.43 25.07 -12.89
N SER A 414 -16.60 24.33 -13.97
CA SER A 414 -17.57 24.62 -15.03
C SER A 414 -18.60 23.50 -15.07
N TYR A 415 -19.88 23.82 -15.08
CA TYR A 415 -20.98 22.86 -15.09
C TYR A 415 -21.61 22.87 -16.49
N GLU A 416 -21.82 21.68 -17.07
CA GLU A 416 -22.53 21.52 -18.35
C GLU A 416 -23.71 20.57 -18.11
N GLU A 417 -24.72 20.67 -18.96
CA GLU A 417 -25.96 19.91 -18.85
C GLU A 417 -25.77 18.39 -18.97
N GLU A 418 -26.68 17.67 -18.31
CA GLU A 418 -26.67 16.22 -18.07
C GLU A 418 -26.31 15.39 -19.31
N LYS A 419 -25.25 14.59 -19.20
CA LYS A 419 -25.04 13.45 -20.11
C LYS A 419 -26.13 12.40 -19.88
N LYS A 420 -26.76 11.92 -20.95
CA LYS A 420 -27.65 10.75 -20.90
C LYS A 420 -26.91 9.55 -20.30
N LEU A 421 -27.54 8.91 -19.32
CA LEU A 421 -27.07 7.67 -18.70
C LEU A 421 -26.90 6.60 -19.80
N GLU A 422 -25.69 6.06 -19.96
CA GLU A 422 -25.43 4.96 -20.90
C GLU A 422 -26.18 3.69 -20.47
N ASP A 423 -26.63 2.88 -21.43
CA ASP A 423 -27.27 1.58 -21.18
C ASP A 423 -26.25 0.55 -20.64
N ILE A 424 -26.06 0.53 -19.32
CA ILE A 424 -25.13 -0.36 -18.60
C ILE A 424 -25.44 -1.87 -18.85
N GLY A 425 -26.71 -2.20 -19.15
CA GLY A 425 -27.17 -3.58 -19.34
C GLY A 425 -26.52 -4.33 -20.52
N LYS A 426 -25.89 -3.62 -21.47
CA LYS A 426 -25.24 -4.23 -22.65
C LYS A 426 -23.83 -4.73 -22.38
N VAL A 427 -23.19 -4.27 -21.30
CA VAL A 427 -21.76 -4.52 -21.03
C VAL A 427 -21.53 -5.88 -20.36
N ALA A 428 -22.42 -6.29 -19.46
CA ALA A 428 -22.29 -7.53 -18.68
C ALA A 428 -22.14 -8.81 -19.51
N PRO A 429 -23.00 -9.12 -20.51
CA PRO A 429 -22.88 -10.38 -21.26
C PRO A 429 -21.61 -10.46 -22.10
N MET A 430 -21.09 -9.33 -22.60
CA MET A 430 -19.86 -9.33 -23.41
C MET A 430 -18.61 -9.50 -22.56
N LEU A 431 -18.57 -8.90 -21.36
CA LEU A 431 -17.44 -9.09 -20.43
C LEU A 431 -17.37 -10.51 -19.88
N LEU A 432 -18.49 -11.24 -19.84
CA LEU A 432 -18.56 -12.64 -19.40
C LEU A 432 -17.98 -13.66 -20.40
N ASN A 433 -17.60 -13.24 -21.61
CA ASN A 433 -16.88 -14.11 -22.55
C ASN A 433 -15.56 -14.59 -21.95
N LEU A 434 -15.20 -15.87 -22.20
CA LEU A 434 -14.01 -16.53 -21.63
C LEU A 434 -12.72 -15.69 -21.81
N ARG A 435 -12.58 -15.02 -22.96
CA ARG A 435 -11.45 -14.14 -23.29
C ARG A 435 -11.38 -12.89 -22.41
N HIS A 436 -12.50 -12.22 -22.19
CA HIS A 436 -12.57 -11.00 -21.39
C HIS A 436 -12.51 -11.33 -19.90
N MET A 437 -13.22 -12.38 -19.47
CA MET A 437 -13.18 -12.86 -18.07
C MET A 437 -11.79 -13.26 -17.62
N SER A 438 -11.05 -14.03 -18.41
CA SER A 438 -9.69 -14.42 -18.03
C SER A 438 -8.76 -13.22 -17.89
N PHE A 439 -8.90 -12.21 -18.75
CA PHE A 439 -8.15 -10.96 -18.65
C PHE A 439 -8.56 -10.14 -17.40
N LEU A 440 -9.85 -10.09 -17.08
CA LEU A 440 -10.36 -9.42 -15.88
C LEU A 440 -9.89 -10.11 -14.59
N VAL A 441 -9.85 -11.44 -14.56
CA VAL A 441 -9.28 -12.21 -13.42
C VAL A 441 -7.79 -11.92 -13.25
N ALA A 442 -7.03 -11.86 -14.35
CA ALA A 442 -5.62 -11.46 -14.31
C ALA A 442 -5.46 -10.02 -13.81
N THR A 443 -6.35 -9.11 -14.21
CA THR A 443 -6.38 -7.71 -13.76
C THR A 443 -6.70 -7.59 -12.26
N LEU A 444 -7.65 -8.39 -11.77
CA LEU A 444 -7.98 -8.46 -10.35
C LEU A 444 -6.77 -8.93 -9.53
N TYR A 445 -6.11 -9.99 -9.98
CA TYR A 445 -4.95 -10.54 -9.30
C TYR A 445 -3.75 -9.59 -9.32
N THR A 446 -3.48 -8.87 -10.43
CA THR A 446 -2.43 -7.84 -10.42
C THR A 446 -2.78 -6.67 -9.49
N GLY A 447 -4.07 -6.36 -9.30
CA GLY A 447 -4.54 -5.49 -8.23
C GLY A 447 -4.22 -6.04 -6.83
N PHE A 448 -4.37 -7.35 -6.61
CA PHE A 448 -3.96 -7.98 -5.35
C PHE A 448 -2.45 -7.84 -5.10
N CYS A 449 -1.63 -8.07 -6.13
CA CYS A 449 -0.18 -7.89 -6.06
C CYS A 449 0.19 -6.45 -5.69
N TYR A 450 -0.45 -5.48 -6.33
CA TYR A 450 -0.24 -4.06 -6.01
C TYR A 450 -0.59 -3.75 -4.55
N GLY A 451 -1.70 -4.30 -4.03
CA GLY A 451 -2.15 -4.07 -2.66
C GLY A 451 -1.19 -4.56 -1.58
N ILE A 452 -0.52 -5.70 -1.79
CA ILE A 452 0.53 -6.16 -0.87
C ILE A 452 1.81 -5.31 -1.01
N LEU A 453 2.24 -5.02 -2.24
CA LEU A 453 3.50 -4.31 -2.47
C LEU A 453 3.45 -2.87 -1.94
N VAL A 454 2.38 -2.13 -2.23
CA VAL A 454 2.27 -0.73 -1.80
C VAL A 454 2.08 -0.57 -0.30
N HIS A 455 1.38 -1.50 0.35
CA HIS A 455 0.99 -1.34 1.76
C HIS A 455 1.83 -2.15 2.74
N PHE A 456 2.53 -3.21 2.33
CA PHE A 456 3.29 -4.05 3.26
C PHE A 456 4.79 -4.15 2.95
N VAL A 457 5.31 -3.62 1.84
CA VAL A 457 6.77 -3.63 1.59
C VAL A 457 7.53 -2.82 2.63
N ASN A 458 7.03 -1.64 3.02
CA ASN A 458 7.68 -0.86 4.09
C ASN A 458 7.63 -1.59 5.45
N TRP A 459 6.54 -2.34 5.72
CA TRP A 459 6.47 -3.22 6.88
C TRP A 459 7.56 -4.30 6.82
N TYR A 460 7.78 -4.87 5.64
CA TYR A 460 8.81 -5.86 5.42
C TYR A 460 10.23 -5.30 5.55
N ILE A 461 10.48 -4.11 4.99
CA ILE A 461 11.77 -3.39 5.14
C ILE A 461 12.07 -3.15 6.63
N ASP A 462 11.06 -2.78 7.43
CA ASP A 462 11.19 -2.61 8.88
C ASP A 462 11.53 -3.94 9.57
N ASP A 463 10.88 -5.05 9.20
CA ASP A 463 11.11 -6.37 9.79
C ASP A 463 12.52 -6.93 9.53
N ILE A 464 13.13 -6.59 8.39
CA ILE A 464 14.52 -6.95 8.07
C ILE A 464 15.56 -5.94 8.63
N GLY A 465 15.12 -4.94 9.40
CA GLY A 465 16.00 -3.94 10.03
C GLY A 465 16.41 -2.77 9.12
N GLY A 466 15.66 -2.53 8.04
CA GLY A 466 15.88 -1.41 7.13
C GLY A 466 15.50 -0.06 7.75
N SER A 467 16.26 0.97 7.42
CA SER A 467 15.98 2.34 7.89
C SER A 467 14.81 2.99 7.15
N SER A 468 14.16 3.97 7.79
CA SER A 468 13.08 4.76 7.16
C SER A 468 13.56 5.52 5.90
N ALA A 469 14.85 5.83 5.80
CA ALA A 469 15.42 6.43 4.60
C ALA A 469 15.37 5.47 3.39
N ILE A 470 15.59 4.17 3.60
CA ILE A 470 15.48 3.14 2.56
C ILE A 470 14.04 3.03 2.08
N MET A 471 13.07 3.03 3.00
CA MET A 471 11.64 3.02 2.68
C MET A 471 11.24 4.19 1.78
N GLY A 472 11.68 5.40 2.13
CA GLY A 472 11.44 6.61 1.33
C GLY A 472 12.09 6.55 -0.05
N ALA A 473 13.33 6.06 -0.13
CA ALA A 473 14.05 5.88 -1.39
C ALA A 473 13.38 4.84 -2.29
N ALA A 474 12.93 3.72 -1.71
CA ALA A 474 12.25 2.65 -2.42
C ALA A 474 10.93 3.14 -3.02
N GLY A 475 10.10 3.84 -2.23
CA GLY A 475 8.85 4.43 -2.71
C GLY A 475 9.04 5.49 -3.79
N ALA A 476 10.11 6.29 -3.72
CA ALA A 476 10.45 7.26 -4.77
C ALA A 476 10.93 6.56 -6.06
N ALA A 477 11.77 5.53 -5.92
CA ALA A 477 12.28 4.75 -7.06
C ALA A 477 11.14 4.03 -7.81
N ARG A 478 10.17 3.45 -7.08
CA ARG A 478 8.97 2.83 -7.66
C ARG A 478 8.22 3.80 -8.57
N GLU A 479 7.94 5.02 -8.11
CA GLU A 479 7.17 5.98 -8.91
C GLU A 479 7.95 6.55 -10.10
N ILE A 480 9.26 6.75 -9.97
CA ILE A 480 10.09 7.15 -11.09
C ILE A 480 10.08 6.06 -12.17
N ALA A 481 10.21 4.79 -11.77
CA ALA A 481 10.16 3.65 -12.68
C ALA A 481 8.79 3.51 -13.37
N ALA A 482 7.70 3.65 -12.61
CA ALA A 482 6.34 3.64 -13.14
C ALA A 482 6.14 4.73 -14.20
N LEU A 483 6.64 5.95 -13.94
CA LEU A 483 6.53 7.07 -14.88
C LEU A 483 7.26 6.79 -16.20
N ILE A 484 8.46 6.22 -16.14
CA ILE A 484 9.22 5.83 -17.34
C ILE A 484 8.44 4.77 -18.13
N MET A 485 7.90 3.76 -17.45
CA MET A 485 7.17 2.69 -18.12
C MET A 485 5.82 3.14 -18.67
N PHE A 486 5.14 4.11 -18.04
CA PHE A 486 3.97 4.77 -18.62
C PHE A 486 4.30 5.48 -19.93
N ALA A 487 5.46 6.15 -20.01
CA ALA A 487 5.88 6.80 -21.25
C ALA A 487 6.21 5.78 -22.35
N MET A 488 6.73 4.60 -21.98
CA MET A 488 7.10 3.53 -22.91
C MET A 488 5.96 2.55 -23.22
N SER A 489 4.81 2.63 -22.52
CA SER A 489 3.78 1.60 -22.59
C SER A 489 3.16 1.46 -23.97
N THR A 490 3.00 2.56 -24.72
CA THR A 490 2.44 2.51 -26.08
C THR A 490 3.31 1.65 -27.01
N SER A 491 4.63 1.80 -26.94
CA SER A 491 5.58 1.00 -27.73
C SER A 491 5.55 -0.46 -27.33
N ALA A 492 5.48 -0.76 -26.03
CA ALA A 492 5.39 -2.12 -25.52
C ALA A 492 4.08 -2.82 -25.97
N LEU A 493 2.95 -2.12 -25.90
CA LEU A 493 1.65 -2.66 -26.30
C LEU A 493 1.55 -2.87 -27.82
N GLN A 494 2.16 -2.00 -28.62
CA GLN A 494 2.23 -2.20 -30.07
C GLN A 494 3.11 -3.38 -30.47
N ALA A 495 4.21 -3.63 -29.74
CA ALA A 495 5.14 -4.71 -30.03
C ALA A 495 4.61 -6.09 -29.60
N LEU A 496 4.00 -6.19 -28.42
CA LEU A 496 3.62 -7.47 -27.81
C LEU A 496 2.11 -7.77 -27.92
N GLY A 497 1.27 -6.74 -27.98
CA GLY A 497 -0.18 -6.84 -27.82
C GLY A 497 -0.61 -7.06 -26.37
N ASN A 498 -1.88 -6.74 -26.08
CA ASN A 498 -2.37 -6.62 -24.70
C ASN A 498 -2.27 -7.93 -23.87
N VAL A 499 -2.54 -9.09 -24.48
CA VAL A 499 -2.51 -10.37 -23.75
C VAL A 499 -1.09 -10.77 -23.39
N ASN A 500 -0.14 -10.67 -24.33
CA ASN A 500 1.26 -11.04 -24.09
C ASN A 500 1.93 -10.06 -23.12
N THR A 501 1.59 -8.77 -23.18
CA THR A 501 2.04 -7.80 -22.18
C THR A 501 1.56 -8.18 -20.77
N MET A 502 0.30 -8.62 -20.62
CA MET A 502 -0.21 -9.09 -19.32
C MET A 502 0.56 -10.33 -18.83
N VAL A 503 0.83 -11.30 -19.71
CA VAL A 503 1.64 -12.49 -19.39
C VAL A 503 3.03 -12.10 -18.89
N PHE A 504 3.71 -11.18 -19.58
CA PHE A 504 5.02 -10.66 -19.18
C PHE A 504 4.97 -10.00 -17.79
N CYS A 505 3.96 -9.19 -17.53
CA CYS A 505 3.80 -8.52 -16.24
C CYS A 505 3.53 -9.52 -15.09
N LEU A 506 2.70 -10.54 -15.31
CA LEU A 506 2.47 -11.60 -14.33
C LEU A 506 3.75 -12.37 -14.03
N LEU A 507 4.55 -12.71 -15.04
CA LEU A 507 5.86 -13.32 -14.85
C LEU A 507 6.80 -12.43 -14.03
N SER A 508 6.81 -11.13 -14.31
CA SER A 508 7.61 -10.18 -13.53
C SER A 508 7.19 -10.14 -12.05
N TYR A 509 5.89 -10.10 -11.75
CA TYR A 509 5.42 -10.18 -10.36
C TYR A 509 5.81 -11.48 -9.66
N ILE A 510 5.70 -12.63 -10.34
CA ILE A 510 6.11 -13.92 -9.77
C ILE A 510 7.60 -13.89 -9.39
N ILE A 511 8.45 -13.40 -10.30
CA ILE A 511 9.89 -13.27 -10.03
C ILE A 511 10.12 -12.30 -8.87
N CYS A 512 9.45 -11.15 -8.87
CA CYS A 512 9.56 -10.14 -7.83
C CYS A 512 9.23 -10.71 -6.44
N PHE A 513 8.12 -11.44 -6.30
CA PHE A 513 7.74 -12.07 -5.04
C PHE A 513 8.70 -13.18 -4.59
N ILE A 514 9.25 -13.96 -5.52
CA ILE A 514 10.29 -14.94 -5.19
C ILE A 514 11.53 -14.21 -4.66
N CYS A 515 11.97 -13.13 -5.32
CA CYS A 515 13.09 -12.30 -4.88
C CYS A 515 12.85 -11.67 -3.50
N TYR A 516 11.64 -11.14 -3.24
CA TYR A 516 11.25 -10.65 -1.91
C TYR A 516 11.30 -11.77 -0.85
N SER A 517 10.99 -13.02 -1.20
CA SER A 517 11.01 -14.14 -0.24
C SER A 517 12.41 -14.62 0.18
N ILE A 518 13.46 -14.14 -0.48
CA ILE A 518 14.87 -14.48 -0.21
C ILE A 518 15.71 -13.24 0.13
N LEU A 519 15.05 -12.11 0.41
CA LEU A 519 15.70 -10.83 0.62
C LEU A 519 16.30 -10.76 2.03
N ASP A 520 17.62 -10.62 2.11
CA ASP A 520 18.34 -10.38 3.37
C ASP A 520 18.84 -8.94 3.50
N ASP A 521 19.27 -8.31 2.40
CA ASP A 521 19.77 -6.93 2.39
C ASP A 521 18.63 -5.92 2.14
N PRO A 522 18.35 -4.97 3.06
CA PRO A 522 17.30 -3.98 2.89
C PRO A 522 17.46 -3.09 1.65
N TRP A 523 18.69 -2.82 1.18
CA TRP A 523 18.90 -1.98 -0.01
C TRP A 523 18.45 -2.64 -1.31
N MET A 524 18.46 -3.98 -1.37
CA MET A 524 17.93 -4.71 -2.52
C MET A 524 16.42 -4.49 -2.70
N ALA A 525 15.68 -4.12 -1.65
CA ALA A 525 14.27 -3.75 -1.77
C ALA A 525 14.06 -2.57 -2.73
N VAL A 526 14.97 -1.59 -2.75
CA VAL A 526 14.89 -0.44 -3.68
C VAL A 526 14.95 -0.90 -5.13
N ALA A 527 15.81 -1.89 -5.44
CA ALA A 527 15.91 -2.44 -6.78
C ALA A 527 14.65 -3.22 -7.18
N LEU A 528 14.04 -3.96 -6.25
CA LEU A 528 12.78 -4.66 -6.49
C LEU A 528 11.61 -3.70 -6.67
N GLU A 529 11.57 -2.60 -5.93
CA GLU A 529 10.58 -1.53 -6.09
C GLU A 529 10.67 -0.84 -7.46
N VAL A 530 11.86 -0.75 -8.07
CA VAL A 530 12.00 -0.28 -9.47
C VAL A 530 11.33 -1.26 -10.44
N VAL A 531 11.52 -2.57 -10.24
CA VAL A 531 10.89 -3.61 -11.06
C VAL A 531 9.37 -3.57 -10.88
N ASP A 532 8.89 -3.51 -9.64
CA ASP A 532 7.47 -3.38 -9.32
C ASP A 532 6.86 -2.14 -9.98
N GLY A 533 7.47 -0.97 -9.79
CA GLY A 533 7.01 0.28 -10.39
C GLY A 533 6.89 0.19 -11.90
N GLY A 534 7.89 -0.39 -12.57
CA GLY A 534 7.86 -0.60 -14.01
C GLY A 534 6.77 -1.57 -14.46
N THR A 535 6.58 -2.67 -13.73
CA THR A 535 5.52 -3.66 -13.99
C THR A 535 4.14 -3.07 -13.78
N TYR A 536 3.92 -2.35 -12.69
CA TYR A 536 2.69 -1.62 -12.44
C TYR A 536 2.38 -0.62 -13.57
N GLY A 537 3.38 0.14 -14.02
CA GLY A 537 3.22 1.08 -15.13
C GLY A 537 2.70 0.41 -16.41
N LEU A 538 3.23 -0.77 -16.76
CA LEU A 538 2.75 -1.54 -17.90
C LEU A 538 1.38 -2.16 -17.67
N VAL A 539 1.13 -2.74 -16.49
CA VAL A 539 -0.15 -3.39 -16.16
C VAL A 539 -1.29 -2.38 -16.27
N TRP A 540 -1.14 -1.21 -15.63
CA TRP A 540 -2.19 -0.20 -15.63
C TRP A 540 -2.48 0.31 -17.05
N SER A 541 -1.44 0.66 -17.82
CA SER A 541 -1.61 1.07 -19.22
C SER A 541 -2.26 -0.02 -20.08
N ASN A 542 -1.87 -1.27 -19.88
CA ASN A 542 -2.43 -2.41 -20.62
C ASN A 542 -3.91 -2.60 -20.32
N CYS A 543 -4.31 -2.53 -19.04
CA CYS A 543 -5.70 -2.68 -18.64
C CYS A 543 -6.57 -1.55 -19.20
N VAL A 544 -6.10 -0.30 -19.11
CA VAL A 544 -6.78 0.87 -19.67
C VAL A 544 -6.95 0.73 -21.18
N ASN A 545 -5.89 0.34 -21.91
CA ASN A 545 -5.96 0.13 -23.35
C ASN A 545 -6.93 -1.00 -23.74
N TYR A 546 -6.87 -2.14 -23.04
CA TYR A 546 -7.76 -3.27 -23.27
C TYR A 546 -9.23 -2.89 -23.06
N MET A 547 -9.55 -2.25 -21.94
CA MET A 547 -10.92 -1.85 -21.61
C MET A 547 -11.42 -0.70 -22.49
N SER A 548 -10.53 0.17 -22.97
CA SER A 548 -10.85 1.17 -23.99
C SER A 548 -11.22 0.52 -25.30
N ASN A 549 -10.48 -0.49 -25.76
CA ASN A 549 -10.79 -1.20 -27.02
C ASN A 549 -12.13 -1.94 -26.94
N VAL A 550 -12.46 -2.52 -25.78
CA VAL A 550 -13.78 -3.12 -25.54
C VAL A 550 -14.88 -2.05 -25.52
N GLY A 551 -14.64 -0.94 -24.80
CA GLY A 551 -15.60 0.17 -24.70
C GLY A 551 -15.90 0.83 -26.05
N LEU A 552 -14.88 1.01 -26.90
CA LEU A 552 -15.03 1.58 -28.25
C LEU A 552 -15.91 0.73 -29.16
N LYS A 553 -15.81 -0.61 -29.07
CA LYS A 553 -16.68 -1.53 -29.85
C LYS A 553 -18.15 -1.44 -29.44
N LEU A 554 -18.41 -1.06 -28.19
CA LEU A 554 -19.76 -1.00 -27.61
C LEU A 554 -20.33 0.43 -27.53
N GLY A 555 -19.52 1.46 -27.74
CA GLY A 555 -19.91 2.85 -27.53
C GLY A 555 -20.11 3.24 -26.07
N VAL A 556 -19.47 2.55 -25.12
CA VAL A 556 -19.64 2.72 -23.65
C VAL A 556 -18.29 2.84 -22.91
N MET A 557 -17.43 3.74 -23.39
CA MET A 557 -16.05 3.87 -22.91
C MET A 557 -15.95 4.30 -21.44
N ASP A 558 -16.80 5.24 -21.01
CA ASP A 558 -16.79 5.74 -19.63
C ASP A 558 -17.18 4.60 -18.66
N THR A 559 -18.16 3.79 -19.04
CA THR A 559 -18.61 2.62 -18.27
C THR A 559 -17.52 1.53 -18.15
N THR A 560 -16.81 1.18 -19.24
CA THR A 560 -15.77 0.14 -19.18
C THR A 560 -14.57 0.57 -18.33
N GLN A 561 -14.20 1.87 -18.36
CA GLN A 561 -13.16 2.40 -17.48
C GLN A 561 -13.62 2.41 -16.00
N GLY A 562 -14.88 2.74 -15.73
CA GLY A 562 -15.44 2.63 -14.37
C GLY A 562 -15.37 1.21 -13.80
N ILE A 563 -15.70 0.20 -14.61
CA ILE A 563 -15.57 -1.21 -14.22
C ILE A 563 -14.11 -1.57 -13.94
N LEU A 564 -13.17 -1.12 -14.79
CA LEU A 564 -11.75 -1.36 -14.58
C LEU A 564 -11.26 -0.79 -13.25
N GLN A 565 -11.63 0.46 -12.95
CA GLN A 565 -11.28 1.12 -11.69
C GLN A 565 -11.80 0.33 -10.48
N GLY A 566 -13.05 -0.13 -10.54
CA GLY A 566 -13.65 -0.93 -9.47
C GLY A 566 -12.97 -2.29 -9.28
N ILE A 567 -12.57 -2.97 -10.37
CA ILE A 567 -11.89 -4.27 -10.30
C ILE A 567 -10.45 -4.12 -9.81
N PHE A 568 -9.66 -3.21 -10.39
CA PHE A 568 -8.24 -3.09 -10.08
C PHE A 568 -7.99 -2.38 -8.75
N TRP A 569 -8.59 -1.20 -8.55
CA TRP A 569 -8.38 -0.40 -7.33
C TRP A 569 -9.31 -0.84 -6.21
N GLY A 570 -10.61 -0.96 -6.48
CA GLY A 570 -11.60 -1.33 -5.47
C GLY A 570 -11.38 -2.74 -4.92
N LEU A 571 -11.80 -3.75 -5.67
CA LEU A 571 -11.75 -5.15 -5.23
C LEU A 571 -10.31 -5.67 -5.19
N GLY A 572 -9.50 -5.33 -6.19
CA GLY A 572 -8.10 -5.72 -6.34
C GLY A 572 -7.23 -5.20 -5.21
N ASN A 573 -6.77 -3.95 -5.28
CA ASN A 573 -5.90 -3.37 -4.27
C ASN A 573 -6.48 -3.56 -2.85
N GLY A 574 -7.76 -3.19 -2.64
CA GLY A 574 -8.41 -3.37 -1.33
C GLY A 574 -8.42 -4.80 -0.82
N GLY A 575 -8.92 -5.75 -1.61
CA GLY A 575 -8.96 -7.17 -1.25
C GLY A 575 -7.57 -7.79 -1.07
N GLY A 576 -6.61 -7.41 -1.91
CA GLY A 576 -5.22 -7.81 -1.82
C GLY A 576 -4.59 -7.44 -0.49
N THR A 577 -4.78 -6.20 -0.05
CA THR A 577 -4.27 -5.68 1.24
C THR A 577 -4.92 -6.38 2.44
N MET A 578 -6.23 -6.67 2.38
CA MET A 578 -6.92 -7.41 3.45
C MET A 578 -6.43 -8.86 3.55
N ILE A 579 -6.35 -9.54 2.41
CA ILE A 579 -5.88 -10.93 2.33
C ILE A 579 -4.41 -11.02 2.76
N SER A 580 -3.55 -10.10 2.30
CA SER A 580 -2.14 -10.10 2.69
C SER A 580 -1.99 -9.84 4.19
N GLY A 581 -2.74 -8.90 4.78
CA GLY A 581 -2.71 -8.66 6.23
C GLY A 581 -3.05 -9.92 7.05
N ALA A 582 -4.07 -10.66 6.64
CA ALA A 582 -4.45 -11.93 7.28
C ALA A 582 -3.39 -13.04 7.14
N LEU A 583 -2.78 -13.14 5.95
CA LEU A 583 -1.71 -14.11 5.69
C LEU A 583 -0.43 -13.76 6.47
N ILE A 584 -0.08 -12.48 6.56
CA ILE A 584 1.10 -12.00 7.29
C ILE A 584 0.97 -12.31 8.78
N GLU A 585 -0.20 -12.11 9.38
CA GLU A 585 -0.46 -12.44 10.80
C GLU A 585 -0.30 -13.95 11.08
N SER A 586 -0.75 -14.77 10.12
CA SER A 586 -0.81 -16.23 10.27
C SER A 586 0.53 -16.92 10.01
N PHE A 587 1.24 -16.49 8.96
CA PHE A 587 2.42 -17.19 8.41
C PHE A 587 3.64 -16.27 8.24
N GLY A 588 3.54 -14.97 8.52
CA GLY A 588 4.61 -14.00 8.28
C GLY A 588 4.70 -13.52 6.83
N LEU A 589 5.54 -12.51 6.60
CA LEU A 589 5.70 -11.84 5.29
C LEU A 589 6.34 -12.72 4.22
N THR A 590 7.42 -13.44 4.57
CA THR A 590 8.17 -14.27 3.62
C THR A 590 7.29 -15.36 2.99
N ASP A 591 6.51 -16.07 3.79
CA ASP A 591 5.60 -17.11 3.28
C ASP A 591 4.38 -16.52 2.57
N THR A 592 3.96 -15.31 2.94
CA THR A 592 2.93 -14.57 2.18
C THR A 592 3.41 -14.25 0.77
N PHE A 593 4.65 -13.77 0.59
CA PHE A 593 5.20 -13.53 -0.75
C PHE A 593 5.28 -14.82 -1.59
N ARG A 594 5.66 -15.95 -0.98
CA ARG A 594 5.65 -17.26 -1.66
C ARG A 594 4.23 -17.68 -2.07
N ALA A 595 3.24 -17.49 -1.20
CA ALA A 595 1.85 -17.79 -1.50
C ALA A 595 1.33 -16.94 -2.68
N PHE A 596 1.67 -15.65 -2.71
CA PHE A 596 1.35 -14.79 -3.84
C PHE A 596 2.06 -15.26 -5.11
N ALA A 597 3.34 -15.62 -5.08
CA ALA A 597 4.05 -16.16 -6.25
C ALA A 597 3.38 -17.43 -6.82
N ILE A 598 2.96 -18.36 -5.95
CA ILE A 598 2.24 -19.59 -6.36
C ILE A 598 0.88 -19.23 -6.97
N ALA A 599 0.11 -18.34 -6.33
CA ALA A 599 -1.17 -17.88 -6.86
C ALA A 599 -0.99 -17.20 -8.24
N GLY A 600 0.08 -16.43 -8.42
CA GLY A 600 0.42 -15.80 -9.69
C GLY A 600 0.73 -16.79 -10.79
N ALA A 601 1.47 -17.86 -10.48
CA ALA A 601 1.72 -18.94 -11.43
C ALA A 601 0.41 -19.64 -11.86
N VAL A 602 -0.52 -19.85 -10.93
CA VAL A 602 -1.84 -20.41 -11.23
C VAL A 602 -2.65 -19.47 -12.12
N VAL A 603 -2.74 -18.18 -11.78
CA VAL A 603 -3.47 -17.18 -12.58
C VAL A 603 -2.86 -17.04 -13.97
N LEU A 604 -1.54 -17.06 -14.08
CA LEU A 604 -0.83 -17.06 -15.36
C LEU A 604 -1.19 -18.27 -16.22
N ALA A 605 -1.15 -19.48 -15.64
CA ALA A 605 -1.52 -20.70 -16.34
C ALA A 605 -2.99 -20.65 -16.81
N LEU A 606 -3.91 -20.20 -15.95
CA LEU A 606 -5.33 -20.04 -16.28
C LEU A 606 -5.53 -19.00 -17.40
N LEU A 607 -4.82 -17.88 -17.37
CA LEU A 607 -4.87 -16.87 -18.41
C LEU A 607 -4.43 -17.45 -19.76
N VAL A 608 -3.28 -18.12 -19.81
CA VAL A 608 -2.76 -18.71 -21.06
C VAL A 608 -3.71 -19.77 -21.60
N LEU A 609 -4.20 -20.68 -20.75
CA LEU A 609 -5.15 -21.73 -21.14
C LEU A 609 -6.48 -21.13 -21.65
N ALA A 610 -7.05 -20.16 -20.95
CA ALA A 610 -8.29 -19.50 -21.34
C ALA A 610 -8.17 -18.72 -22.65
N GLN A 611 -7.04 -18.03 -22.88
CA GLN A 611 -6.79 -17.30 -24.12
C GLN A 611 -6.53 -18.25 -25.30
N TYR A 612 -5.82 -19.35 -25.06
CA TYR A 612 -5.59 -20.38 -26.08
C TYR A 612 -6.89 -21.08 -26.48
N THR A 613 -7.69 -21.51 -25.50
CA THR A 613 -9.02 -22.12 -25.75
C THR A 613 -9.98 -21.16 -26.44
N ALA A 614 -10.03 -19.89 -26.04
CA ALA A 614 -10.83 -18.89 -26.72
C ALA A 614 -10.40 -18.71 -28.19
N SER A 615 -9.08 -18.68 -28.46
CA SER A 615 -8.54 -18.60 -29.82
C SER A 615 -8.93 -19.82 -30.68
N LEU A 616 -8.89 -21.03 -30.09
CA LEU A 616 -9.32 -22.26 -30.77
C LEU A 616 -10.81 -22.25 -31.10
N LEU A 617 -11.67 -21.81 -30.17
CA LEU A 617 -13.11 -21.70 -30.39
C LEU A 617 -13.43 -20.69 -31.49
N GLU A 618 -12.78 -19.52 -31.48
CA GLU A 618 -12.97 -18.48 -32.49
C GLU A 618 -12.52 -18.96 -33.88
N ASN A 619 -11.41 -19.69 -33.97
CA ASN A 619 -10.97 -20.28 -35.24
C ASN A 619 -11.94 -21.35 -35.74
N ARG A 620 -12.47 -22.19 -34.85
CA ARG A 620 -13.45 -23.22 -35.21
C ARG A 620 -14.78 -22.61 -35.69
N GLU A 621 -15.22 -21.52 -35.07
CA GLU A 621 -16.41 -20.76 -35.52
C GLU A 621 -16.18 -20.11 -36.88
N LYS A 622 -15.02 -19.49 -37.11
CA LYS A 622 -14.66 -18.92 -38.42
C LYS A 622 -14.65 -19.98 -39.52
N THR A 623 -14.00 -21.11 -39.27
CA THR A 623 -14.00 -22.24 -40.21
C THR A 623 -15.42 -22.75 -40.47
N ARG A 624 -16.27 -22.84 -39.44
CA ARG A 624 -17.68 -23.23 -39.61
C ARG A 624 -18.46 -22.24 -40.46
N GLN A 625 -18.29 -20.93 -40.23
CA GLN A 625 -18.93 -19.88 -41.02
C GLN A 625 -18.45 -19.89 -42.48
N GLU A 626 -17.16 -20.13 -42.73
CA GLU A 626 -16.64 -20.33 -44.09
C GLU A 626 -17.29 -21.53 -44.78
N TYR A 627 -17.46 -22.66 -44.08
CA TYR A 627 -18.15 -23.82 -44.62
C TYR A 627 -19.64 -23.54 -44.92
N GLU A 628 -20.35 -22.83 -44.03
CA GLU A 628 -21.77 -22.44 -44.23
C GLU A 628 -21.93 -21.47 -45.43
N LEU A 629 -21.01 -20.49 -45.58
CA LEU A 629 -20.99 -19.61 -46.75
C LEU A 629 -20.68 -20.35 -48.06
N LEU A 630 -19.80 -21.35 -48.03
CA LEU A 630 -19.48 -22.17 -49.19
C LEU A 630 -20.66 -23.07 -49.58
N SER A 631 -21.35 -23.69 -48.61
CA SER A 631 -22.52 -24.52 -48.89
C SER A 631 -23.67 -23.73 -49.51
N ASP A 632 -23.97 -22.54 -48.99
CA ASP A 632 -25.00 -21.66 -49.56
C ASP A 632 -24.65 -21.21 -50.99
N SER A 633 -23.36 -21.03 -51.27
CA SER A 633 -22.88 -20.65 -52.61
C SER A 633 -22.99 -21.79 -53.63
N ASP A 634 -22.84 -23.05 -53.21
CA ASP A 634 -23.00 -24.21 -54.09
C ASP A 634 -24.48 -24.55 -54.32
N GLU A 635 -25.34 -24.39 -53.31
CA GLU A 635 -26.80 -24.49 -53.48
C GLU A 635 -27.32 -23.43 -54.47
N SER A 636 -26.87 -22.17 -54.36
CA SER A 636 -27.26 -21.11 -55.30
C SER A 636 -26.81 -21.36 -56.75
N LYS A 637 -25.70 -22.08 -56.96
CA LYS A 637 -25.26 -22.50 -58.30
C LYS A 637 -26.07 -23.68 -58.85
N SER A 638 -26.54 -24.59 -57.99
CA SER A 638 -27.43 -25.67 -58.41
C SER A 638 -28.82 -25.17 -58.81
N GLU A 639 -29.38 -24.18 -58.11
CA GLU A 639 -30.67 -23.57 -58.50
C GLU A 639 -30.57 -22.80 -59.82
N VAL A 640 -29.46 -22.09 -60.10
CA VAL A 640 -29.24 -21.43 -61.39
C VAL A 640 -29.02 -22.44 -62.53
N GLY A 641 -28.49 -23.62 -62.24
CA GLY A 641 -28.32 -24.72 -63.19
C GLY A 641 -29.63 -25.46 -63.52
N GLU A 642 -30.61 -25.47 -62.61
CA GLU A 642 -31.93 -26.09 -62.82
C GLU A 642 -32.92 -25.18 -63.55
N VAL A 643 -32.77 -23.86 -63.49
CA VAL A 643 -33.60 -22.90 -64.25
C VAL A 643 -33.26 -22.89 -65.76
N MET A 644 -32.18 -23.55 -66.20
CA MET A 644 -31.79 -23.68 -67.62
C MET A 644 -32.17 -25.01 -68.31
N LYS A 645 -33.13 -25.79 -67.78
CA LYS A 645 -33.62 -27.00 -68.49
C LYS A 645 -35.14 -27.01 -68.71
N GLU A 646 -35.51 -26.43 -69.86
CA GLU A 646 -36.63 -26.78 -70.77
C GLU A 646 -38.09 -26.71 -70.23
N PRO A 647 -39.16 -26.75 -71.08
CA PRO A 647 -39.22 -27.10 -72.51
C PRO A 647 -40.12 -26.19 -73.40
N SER A 648 -39.95 -26.23 -74.73
CA SER A 648 -41.03 -26.61 -75.69
C SER A 648 -40.76 -26.23 -77.16
N GLU A 649 -41.34 -27.06 -78.04
CA GLU A 649 -41.65 -26.89 -79.48
C GLU A 649 -40.69 -27.57 -80.47
N GLU A 650 -41.01 -28.79 -80.92
CA GLU A 650 -41.95 -29.19 -82.00
C GLU A 650 -41.31 -29.24 -83.40
N ASN A 651 -41.24 -30.47 -83.92
CA ASN A 651 -41.28 -30.90 -85.33
C ASN A 651 -41.12 -29.84 -86.43
N THR A 652 -40.08 -29.95 -87.29
CA THR A 652 -40.20 -30.48 -88.68
C THR A 652 -38.90 -30.37 -89.50
N SER A 653 -38.70 -31.39 -90.36
CA SER A 653 -38.05 -31.33 -91.68
C SER A 653 -36.52 -31.36 -91.82
N SER A 654 -36.04 -32.57 -92.09
CA SER A 654 -35.13 -32.98 -93.19
C SER A 654 -34.29 -31.95 -93.96
N LYS A 655 -32.96 -32.19 -93.99
CA LYS A 655 -32.06 -32.32 -95.18
C LYS A 655 -30.60 -32.18 -94.69
N ILE A 656 -29.82 -33.25 -94.59
CA ILE A 656 -28.96 -33.85 -95.63
C ILE A 656 -27.80 -32.94 -96.09
N LYS A 657 -26.58 -33.47 -95.87
CA LYS A 657 -25.24 -33.16 -96.44
C LYS A 657 -24.56 -31.88 -95.92
N GLU A 658 -23.29 -31.88 -95.54
CA GLU A 658 -22.17 -32.84 -95.70
C GLU A 658 -21.13 -32.56 -94.60
#